data_AF-A0A511DZT9-F1
#
_entry.id   AF-A0A511DZT9-F1
#
_cell.length_a   1.000
_cell.length_b   1.000
_cell.length_c   1.000
_cell.angle_alpha   90.00
_cell.angle_beta   90.00
_cell.angle_gamma   90.00
#
_symmetry.space_group_name_H-M   'P 1'
#
loop_
_entity.id
_entity.type
_entity.pdbx_description
1 polymer ?
#
loop_
_entity_poly.entity_id
_entity_poly.type
_entity_poly.pdbx_seq_one_letter_code
_entity_poly.pdbx_strand_id
1 'polypeptide(L)'
;MAKQTKYHSAYFAQILKGFTLTLMTFLIVLGINLVNHAGQQSNNHFSLLQPAKVAADDVTDVKEVKYVLHGVDLYGDPIDVPFNNKTITMQSTEKLFDSSIDASEYLKMSFDNGRYTFRAYYSDQKTESGKMYFRDQDDHEMNFKLVYTNWPKRLAGTSVVNIYVVYEDHQSTKPNKITLTADAQNKEPDKTKRFYTDVNGNELKKPQIYNNADVPKYDPDFPLTIGNYKFTALAMRKPNNAGTYVFSADKLFAGLRADVPIGDITYQHIYPLELLTYYGTVLSNLDPGSTTTYVYEKFANKLTIQYLDENGKPIANQKEQEKMIPLNENYSETAPEISGYTLTSEKTLTGKLSADTTITFKYKSNKVTPPTPKPGPSTLDVKPDVTPSTPEFPTHPTMPDGTQLPNYAQVQGGAVYSLKKVYLYKNANFKQSQRIASYTKKPRINRPMFVVLNYAKDNQGRLRYYVKDVNHHSKTAGKKGYITASWSSVRPVYYQSNHQQITVINPTGVYEYTNKNLTGKVKNVKQGTTLKVTKIIRHNLTTRYQLANGHYITGNRKLVTNGKTKQPQKIKVKKTIYRYNNVNFGKRTKLIKKGTVLKVKSWTYSDRYSAKKHGTMRYQVAGGYITANNKYVKVY
;
A
#
# COMPACT_ATOMS: atom_id res chain seq x y z
N MET A 1 26.25 59.29 -6.58
CA MET A 1 27.46 58.96 -5.80
C MET A 1 27.01 58.26 -4.53
N ALA A 2 27.13 56.93 -4.49
CA ALA A 2 28.18 56.17 -3.79
C ALA A 2 27.68 55.73 -2.40
N LYS A 3 27.15 54.51 -2.24
CA LYS A 3 27.81 53.20 -2.03
C LYS A 3 28.15 52.90 -0.55
N GLN A 4 27.54 51.79 -0.09
CA GLN A 4 28.15 50.69 0.68
C GLN A 4 28.55 50.96 2.14
N THR A 5 27.93 50.33 3.15
CA THR A 5 28.17 48.95 3.65
C THR A 5 27.30 48.76 4.93
N LYS A 6 26.89 47.61 5.51
CA LYS A 6 27.21 46.17 5.39
C LYS A 6 26.13 45.36 6.17
N TYR A 7 25.57 44.31 5.54
CA TYR A 7 25.23 42.98 6.05
C TYR A 7 24.80 42.73 7.52
N HIS A 8 23.55 42.27 7.74
CA HIS A 8 23.20 40.84 8.00
C HIS A 8 21.67 40.60 8.01
N SER A 9 21.28 39.38 7.58
CA SER A 9 19.95 38.77 7.63
C SER A 9 18.94 39.04 6.50
N ALA A 10 19.38 38.84 5.26
CA ALA A 10 18.52 38.20 4.26
C ALA A 10 18.57 36.69 4.51
N TYR A 11 17.57 36.12 5.24
CA TYR A 11 17.23 34.67 5.19
C TYR A 11 15.91 34.30 5.90
N PHE A 12 14.96 35.24 6.08
CA PHE A 12 13.64 34.94 6.68
C PHE A 12 12.42 35.43 5.88
N ALA A 13 12.62 35.97 4.67
CA ALA A 13 11.56 36.58 3.86
C ALA A 13 11.18 35.78 2.60
N GLN A 14 11.56 34.50 2.48
CA GLN A 14 11.34 33.76 1.22
C GLN A 14 11.16 32.24 1.38
N ILE A 15 10.27 31.76 2.28
CA ILE A 15 9.75 30.37 2.22
C ILE A 15 8.42 30.08 2.97
N LEU A 16 7.83 30.98 3.76
CA LEU A 16 6.59 30.66 4.46
C LEU A 16 5.67 31.89 4.52
N LYS A 17 4.59 31.87 3.71
CA LYS A 17 3.36 32.71 3.73
C LYS A 17 2.79 33.04 2.33
N GLY A 18 3.38 32.53 1.24
CA GLY A 18 2.72 32.46 -0.07
C GLY A 18 2.11 31.08 -0.30
N PHE A 19 0.83 31.04 -0.69
CA PHE A 19 -0.06 29.86 -0.88
C PHE A 19 -0.92 29.45 0.32
N THR A 20 -1.59 30.43 0.92
CA THR A 20 -2.86 30.23 1.62
C THR A 20 -4.01 30.11 0.61
N LEU A 21 -4.72 28.98 0.64
CA LEU A 21 -6.18 28.89 0.65
C LEU A 21 -7.03 29.36 -0.55
N THR A 22 -6.51 30.10 -1.53
CA THR A 22 -7.36 30.74 -2.57
C THR A 22 -7.65 29.89 -3.82
N LEU A 23 -7.18 28.64 -3.91
CA LEU A 23 -7.44 27.76 -5.07
C LEU A 23 -8.08 26.41 -4.73
N MET A 24 -8.66 26.27 -3.53
CA MET A 24 -9.39 25.06 -3.12
C MET A 24 -10.91 25.17 -3.30
N THR A 25 -11.47 26.34 -3.66
CA THR A 25 -12.92 26.58 -3.47
C THR A 25 -13.68 27.04 -4.72
N PHE A 26 -13.02 27.34 -5.84
CA PHE A 26 -13.70 28.02 -6.97
C PHE A 26 -14.24 27.11 -8.09
N LEU A 27 -14.02 25.78 -8.09
CA LEU A 27 -14.37 24.95 -9.27
C LEU A 27 -15.04 23.58 -9.03
N ILE A 28 -15.45 23.20 -7.81
CA ILE A 28 -16.15 21.89 -7.60
C ILE A 28 -17.48 22.05 -6.83
N VAL A 29 -17.93 23.27 -6.55
CA VAL A 29 -19.23 23.53 -5.87
C VAL A 29 -20.04 24.55 -6.68
N LEU A 30 -20.65 24.10 -7.77
CA LEU A 30 -21.92 24.67 -8.26
C LEU A 30 -23.01 23.59 -8.13
N GLY A 31 -23.04 22.99 -6.94
CA GLY A 31 -24.09 22.10 -6.47
C GLY A 31 -24.62 22.63 -5.15
N ILE A 32 -25.41 23.70 -5.21
CA ILE A 32 -26.33 24.08 -4.14
C ILE A 32 -27.73 23.85 -4.72
N ASN A 33 -28.35 22.74 -4.34
CA ASN A 33 -29.80 22.57 -4.44
C ASN A 33 -30.38 22.95 -3.09
N LEU A 34 -31.25 23.96 -3.07
CA LEU A 34 -32.07 24.30 -1.92
C LEU A 34 -33.50 24.50 -2.42
N VAL A 35 -34.39 23.71 -1.79
CA VAL A 35 -35.84 23.90 -1.60
C VAL A 35 -36.81 23.22 -2.60
N ASN A 36 -37.66 22.39 -1.98
CA ASN A 36 -38.89 21.77 -2.48
C ASN A 36 -39.89 22.79 -3.03
N HIS A 37 -40.57 22.47 -4.14
CA HIS A 37 -42.04 22.38 -4.16
C HIS A 37 -42.59 21.69 -5.41
N ALA A 38 -43.81 21.17 -5.21
CA ALA A 38 -44.71 20.41 -6.06
C ALA A 38 -44.77 20.74 -7.57
N GLY A 39 -45.04 19.69 -8.36
CA GLY A 39 -46.01 19.76 -9.45
C GLY A 39 -45.48 20.03 -10.86
N GLN A 40 -45.80 19.08 -11.75
CA GLN A 40 -45.89 19.17 -13.21
C GLN A 40 -44.63 19.05 -14.09
N GLN A 41 -44.81 18.22 -15.11
CA GLN A 41 -44.01 18.08 -16.32
C GLN A 41 -43.77 19.43 -17.01
N SER A 42 -42.54 19.70 -17.44
CA SER A 42 -42.23 20.01 -18.85
C SER A 42 -40.73 20.12 -19.08
N ASN A 43 -40.34 19.74 -20.28
CA ASN A 43 -39.00 19.85 -20.84
C ASN A 43 -38.52 21.31 -20.81
N ASN A 44 -37.31 21.57 -20.31
CA ASN A 44 -36.36 22.50 -20.91
C ASN A 44 -34.98 22.35 -20.27
N HIS A 45 -34.01 21.96 -21.10
CA HIS A 45 -32.59 21.94 -20.78
C HIS A 45 -32.07 23.37 -20.59
N PHE A 46 -31.35 23.62 -19.49
CA PHE A 46 -30.46 24.78 -19.39
C PHE A 46 -29.01 24.34 -19.21
N SER A 47 -28.27 24.48 -20.30
CA SER A 47 -26.83 24.27 -20.43
C SER A 47 -26.12 25.58 -20.10
N LEU A 48 -25.19 25.54 -19.14
CA LEU A 48 -24.24 26.63 -18.88
C LEU A 48 -22.87 26.02 -18.61
N LEU A 49 -22.17 25.73 -19.70
CA LEU A 49 -20.73 25.82 -19.94
C LEU A 49 -20.47 25.23 -21.33
N GLN A 50 -20.37 26.08 -22.36
CA GLN A 50 -19.74 25.66 -23.61
C GLN A 50 -18.23 25.56 -23.37
N PRO A 51 -17.60 24.38 -23.47
CA PRO A 51 -16.17 24.34 -23.68
C PRO A 51 -15.88 24.93 -25.06
N ALA A 52 -14.71 25.53 -25.23
CA ALA A 52 -14.19 25.82 -26.56
C ALA A 52 -14.41 24.58 -27.43
N LYS A 53 -15.08 24.76 -28.57
CA LYS A 53 -15.19 23.76 -29.65
C LYS A 53 -13.77 23.36 -30.06
N VAL A 54 -13.19 22.39 -29.37
CA VAL A 54 -12.36 21.40 -30.03
C VAL A 54 -13.37 20.60 -30.83
N ALA A 55 -13.20 20.59 -32.14
CA ALA A 55 -14.04 19.80 -33.04
C ALA A 55 -14.30 18.44 -32.40
N ALA A 56 -15.57 18.05 -32.35
CA ALA A 56 -15.95 16.67 -32.20
C ALA A 56 -15.43 15.94 -33.44
N ASP A 57 -14.13 15.66 -33.45
CA ASP A 57 -13.54 14.66 -34.32
C ASP A 57 -14.06 13.33 -33.79
N ASP A 58 -15.23 12.94 -34.27
CA ASP A 58 -15.61 11.58 -34.63
C ASP A 58 -14.86 10.46 -33.88
N VAL A 59 -14.94 10.44 -32.54
CA VAL A 59 -14.46 9.30 -31.76
C VAL A 59 -15.50 8.22 -31.95
N THR A 60 -15.33 7.45 -33.01
CA THR A 60 -16.05 6.19 -33.20
C THR A 60 -15.85 5.34 -31.94
N ASP A 61 -16.93 5.12 -31.20
CA ASP A 61 -16.92 4.24 -30.02
C ASP A 61 -16.60 2.80 -30.45
N VAL A 62 -16.26 1.96 -29.48
CA VAL A 62 -15.90 0.56 -29.74
C VAL A 62 -17.07 -0.18 -30.36
N LYS A 63 -16.77 -1.03 -31.36
CA LYS A 63 -17.78 -1.88 -32.01
C LYS A 63 -18.31 -2.97 -31.08
N GLU A 64 -17.50 -3.37 -30.09
CA GLU A 64 -17.84 -4.38 -29.08
C GLU A 64 -17.31 -3.99 -27.69
N VAL A 65 -18.01 -4.45 -26.65
CA VAL A 65 -17.62 -4.32 -25.25
C VAL A 65 -17.61 -5.69 -24.59
N LYS A 66 -16.56 -5.97 -23.81
CA LYS A 66 -16.40 -7.21 -23.03
C LYS A 66 -16.65 -6.95 -21.55
N TYR A 67 -17.65 -7.62 -20.99
CA TYR A 67 -17.96 -7.58 -19.57
C TYR A 67 -17.36 -8.81 -18.88
N VAL A 68 -16.38 -8.59 -18.00
CA VAL A 68 -15.66 -9.65 -17.30
C VAL A 68 -16.22 -9.81 -15.89
N LEU A 69 -16.68 -11.01 -15.56
CA LEU A 69 -17.32 -11.31 -14.28
C LEU A 69 -16.28 -11.75 -13.23
N HIS A 70 -16.42 -11.22 -12.01
CA HIS A 70 -15.59 -11.55 -10.84
C HIS A 70 -16.49 -11.77 -9.63
N GLY A 71 -16.29 -12.86 -8.88
CA GLY A 71 -16.92 -13.06 -7.59
C GLY A 71 -16.12 -12.42 -6.46
N VAL A 72 -16.77 -11.67 -5.58
CA VAL A 72 -16.14 -11.07 -4.39
C VAL A 72 -17.00 -11.23 -3.12
N ASP A 73 -16.35 -11.20 -1.96
CA ASP A 73 -17.03 -11.15 -0.65
C ASP A 73 -17.57 -9.75 -0.32
N LEU A 74 -18.20 -9.59 0.85
CA LEU A 74 -18.73 -8.32 1.36
C LEU A 74 -17.68 -7.22 1.62
N TYR A 75 -16.40 -7.50 1.41
CA TYR A 75 -15.26 -6.57 1.55
C TYR A 75 -14.51 -6.37 0.23
N GLY A 76 -15.01 -6.94 -0.87
CA GLY A 76 -14.39 -6.88 -2.18
C GLY A 76 -13.19 -7.80 -2.34
N ASP A 77 -12.97 -8.74 -1.42
CA ASP A 77 -11.93 -9.76 -1.54
C ASP A 77 -12.41 -10.84 -2.53
N PRO A 78 -11.58 -11.30 -3.49
CA PRO A 78 -11.99 -12.32 -4.46
C PRO A 78 -12.39 -13.63 -3.80
N ILE A 79 -13.47 -14.24 -4.27
CA ILE A 79 -13.92 -15.59 -3.88
C ILE A 79 -13.83 -16.54 -5.07
N ASP A 80 -13.68 -17.83 -4.79
CA ASP A 80 -13.55 -18.85 -5.83
C ASP A 80 -14.93 -19.29 -6.32
N VAL A 81 -15.39 -18.72 -7.43
CA VAL A 81 -16.66 -19.04 -8.07
C VAL A 81 -16.46 -19.45 -9.54
N PRO A 82 -17.29 -20.37 -10.08
CA PRO A 82 -17.07 -20.96 -11.41
C PRO A 82 -17.03 -19.96 -12.59
N PHE A 83 -17.63 -18.78 -12.40
CA PHE A 83 -17.70 -17.76 -13.45
C PHE A 83 -16.54 -16.76 -13.41
N ASN A 84 -15.58 -16.89 -12.50
CA ASN A 84 -14.44 -15.97 -12.44
C ASN A 84 -13.72 -15.87 -13.78
N ASN A 85 -13.56 -14.64 -14.27
CA ASN A 85 -12.98 -14.29 -15.58
C ASN A 85 -13.81 -14.72 -16.80
N LYS A 86 -15.06 -15.18 -16.62
CA LYS A 86 -15.99 -15.36 -17.76
C LYS A 86 -16.32 -14.01 -18.36
N THR A 87 -16.49 -14.00 -19.67
CA THR A 87 -16.68 -12.77 -20.45
C THR A 87 -17.98 -12.84 -21.24
N ILE A 88 -18.82 -11.82 -21.09
CA ILE A 88 -19.98 -11.58 -21.95
C ILE A 88 -19.60 -10.48 -22.93
N THR A 89 -19.73 -10.75 -24.23
CA THR A 89 -19.40 -9.76 -25.27
C THR A 89 -20.69 -9.20 -25.84
N MET A 90 -20.80 -7.87 -25.93
CA MET A 90 -21.91 -7.19 -26.57
C MET A 90 -21.42 -6.33 -27.74
N GLN A 91 -22.10 -6.42 -28.87
CA GLN A 91 -21.90 -5.56 -30.02
C GLN A 91 -22.66 -4.24 -29.85
N SER A 92 -22.08 -3.16 -30.37
CA SER A 92 -22.67 -1.80 -30.40
C SER A 92 -24.03 -1.73 -31.10
N THR A 93 -24.37 -2.72 -31.92
CA THR A 93 -25.66 -2.84 -32.62
C THR A 93 -26.74 -3.51 -31.78
N GLU A 94 -26.40 -4.10 -30.63
CA GLU A 94 -27.36 -4.80 -29.78
C GLU A 94 -28.25 -3.82 -29.02
N LYS A 95 -29.55 -4.14 -28.90
CA LYS A 95 -30.57 -3.28 -28.28
C LYS A 95 -30.23 -2.80 -26.86
N LEU A 96 -29.54 -3.65 -26.09
CA LEU A 96 -29.21 -3.38 -24.69
C LEU A 96 -27.78 -2.87 -24.50
N PHE A 97 -27.09 -2.51 -25.58
CA PHE A 97 -25.71 -2.00 -25.52
C PHE A 97 -25.61 -0.81 -24.55
N ASP A 98 -24.59 -0.84 -23.67
CA ASP A 98 -24.39 0.10 -22.55
C ASP A 98 -25.54 0.24 -21.55
N SER A 99 -26.57 -0.62 -21.64
CA SER A 99 -27.71 -0.61 -20.73
C SER A 99 -27.61 -1.74 -19.70
N SER A 100 -27.50 -2.97 -20.19
CA SER A 100 -27.54 -4.19 -19.37
C SER A 100 -26.98 -5.39 -20.11
N ILE A 101 -26.46 -6.37 -19.38
CA ILE A 101 -26.00 -7.66 -19.91
C ILE A 101 -26.82 -8.82 -19.38
N ASP A 102 -27.01 -9.86 -20.20
CA ASP A 102 -27.55 -11.13 -19.74
C ASP A 102 -26.42 -12.00 -19.17
N ALA A 103 -26.46 -12.20 -17.86
CA ALA A 103 -25.49 -13.00 -17.13
C ALA A 103 -26.13 -14.26 -16.51
N SER A 104 -27.35 -14.62 -16.92
CA SER A 104 -28.11 -15.73 -16.34
C SER A 104 -27.46 -17.10 -16.55
N GLU A 105 -26.65 -17.24 -17.60
CA GLU A 105 -25.83 -18.43 -17.85
C GLU A 105 -24.81 -18.68 -16.71
N TYR A 106 -24.29 -17.60 -16.11
CA TYR A 106 -23.16 -17.65 -15.19
C TYR A 106 -23.55 -17.46 -13.73
N LEU A 107 -24.50 -16.56 -13.47
CA LEU A 107 -24.83 -16.12 -12.12
C LEU A 107 -25.91 -16.98 -11.49
N LYS A 108 -25.74 -17.27 -10.20
CA LYS A 108 -26.68 -18.06 -9.40
C LYS A 108 -26.94 -17.36 -8.08
N MET A 109 -28.13 -17.56 -7.50
CA MET A 109 -28.46 -16.97 -6.19
C MET A 109 -27.57 -17.54 -5.10
N SER A 110 -27.03 -18.75 -5.30
CA SER A 110 -26.14 -19.40 -4.36
C SER A 110 -25.13 -20.32 -5.04
N PHE A 111 -23.97 -20.47 -4.41
CA PHE A 111 -22.91 -21.43 -4.73
C PHE A 111 -22.47 -22.21 -3.50
N ASP A 112 -21.77 -23.33 -3.73
CA ASP A 112 -21.16 -24.17 -2.68
C ASP A 112 -22.18 -24.55 -1.58
N ASN A 113 -23.28 -25.19 -2.01
CA ASN A 113 -24.36 -25.69 -1.14
C ASN A 113 -24.94 -24.65 -0.17
N GLY A 114 -25.08 -23.39 -0.58
CA GLY A 114 -25.64 -22.35 0.29
C GLY A 114 -24.59 -21.52 1.02
N ARG A 115 -23.29 -21.85 0.95
CA ARG A 115 -22.25 -21.08 1.63
C ARG A 115 -22.19 -19.64 1.15
N TYR A 116 -22.24 -19.45 -0.16
CA TYR A 116 -22.26 -18.13 -0.78
C TYR A 116 -23.67 -17.81 -1.21
N THR A 117 -24.21 -16.68 -0.76
CA THR A 117 -25.50 -16.16 -1.23
C THR A 117 -25.29 -14.83 -1.94
N PHE A 118 -25.89 -14.68 -3.11
CA PHE A 118 -25.80 -13.46 -3.88
C PHE A 118 -26.28 -12.28 -3.03
N ARG A 119 -25.66 -11.12 -3.18
CA ARG A 119 -26.02 -9.91 -2.44
C ARG A 119 -26.27 -8.71 -3.34
N ALA A 120 -25.35 -8.46 -4.25
CA ALA A 120 -25.28 -7.21 -5.00
C ALA A 120 -24.28 -7.35 -6.15
N TYR A 121 -24.12 -6.30 -6.93
CA TYR A 121 -22.98 -6.16 -7.83
C TYR A 121 -22.57 -4.69 -7.98
N TYR A 122 -21.37 -4.48 -8.48
CA TYR A 122 -20.89 -3.17 -8.92
C TYR A 122 -19.92 -3.36 -10.09
N SER A 123 -19.60 -2.29 -10.80
CA SER A 123 -18.60 -2.31 -11.86
C SER A 123 -17.37 -1.48 -11.49
N ASP A 124 -16.29 -1.64 -12.24
CA ASP A 124 -15.11 -0.77 -12.17
C ASP A 124 -15.32 0.62 -12.80
N GLN A 125 -16.50 0.86 -13.39
CA GLN A 125 -16.84 2.15 -13.98
C GLN A 125 -17.05 3.20 -12.89
N LYS A 126 -16.62 4.42 -13.19
CA LYS A 126 -16.63 5.54 -12.24
C LYS A 126 -17.28 6.76 -12.86
N THR A 127 -17.99 7.52 -12.03
CA THR A 127 -18.36 8.91 -12.39
C THR A 127 -17.09 9.75 -12.56
N GLU A 128 -17.25 10.98 -13.06
CA GLU A 128 -16.17 11.97 -13.10
C GLU A 128 -15.54 12.23 -11.71
N SER A 129 -16.36 12.19 -10.66
CA SER A 129 -15.93 12.29 -9.26
C SER A 129 -15.32 11.01 -8.68
N GLY A 130 -15.21 9.93 -9.47
CA GLY A 130 -14.60 8.67 -9.06
C GLY A 130 -15.54 7.71 -8.32
N LYS A 131 -16.83 8.02 -8.19
CA LYS A 131 -17.85 7.21 -7.50
C LYS A 131 -18.18 5.95 -8.32
N MET A 132 -18.22 4.79 -7.66
CA MET A 132 -18.73 3.54 -8.22
C MET A 132 -20.12 3.25 -7.64
N TYR A 133 -21.06 2.87 -8.50
CA TYR A 133 -22.42 2.52 -8.11
C TYR A 133 -22.48 1.10 -7.60
N PHE A 134 -23.05 0.91 -6.42
CA PHE A 134 -23.36 -0.38 -5.85
C PHE A 134 -24.85 -0.67 -6.05
N ARG A 135 -25.18 -1.84 -6.59
CA ARG A 135 -26.55 -2.25 -6.88
C ARG A 135 -26.86 -3.50 -6.08
N ASP A 136 -27.70 -3.34 -5.07
CA ASP A 136 -28.08 -4.44 -4.19
C ASP A 136 -29.40 -5.10 -4.62
N GLN A 137 -29.84 -6.08 -3.85
CA GLN A 137 -31.04 -6.88 -4.15
C GLN A 137 -32.37 -6.12 -4.07
N ASP A 138 -32.43 -4.93 -3.48
CA ASP A 138 -33.68 -4.16 -3.41
C ASP A 138 -34.01 -3.48 -4.75
N ASP A 139 -33.10 -3.53 -5.73
CA ASP A 139 -33.39 -3.24 -7.14
C ASP A 139 -34.31 -4.36 -7.68
N HIS A 140 -35.63 -4.19 -7.53
CA HIS A 140 -36.68 -5.18 -7.84
C HIS A 140 -36.65 -5.76 -9.28
N GLU A 141 -35.83 -5.19 -10.16
CA GLU A 141 -35.64 -5.63 -11.55
C GLU A 141 -34.54 -6.70 -11.70
N MET A 142 -33.76 -6.99 -10.65
CA MET A 142 -32.59 -7.86 -10.75
C MET A 142 -32.97 -9.35 -10.68
N ASN A 143 -33.46 -9.88 -11.80
CA ASN A 143 -33.25 -11.30 -12.11
C ASN A 143 -31.86 -11.40 -12.79
N PHE A 144 -31.09 -12.46 -12.56
CA PHE A 144 -29.73 -12.60 -13.18
C PHE A 144 -29.71 -12.52 -14.71
N LYS A 145 -30.89 -12.49 -15.33
CA LYS A 145 -31.11 -12.17 -16.73
C LYS A 145 -30.69 -10.75 -17.11
N LEU A 146 -30.70 -9.78 -16.20
CA LEU A 146 -30.30 -8.39 -16.52
C LEU A 146 -29.41 -7.80 -15.42
N VAL A 147 -28.11 -7.77 -15.69
CA VAL A 147 -27.14 -7.00 -14.91
C VAL A 147 -26.99 -5.62 -15.58
N TYR A 148 -27.56 -4.59 -14.98
CA TYR A 148 -27.51 -3.22 -15.49
C TYR A 148 -26.10 -2.61 -15.42
N THR A 149 -25.67 -2.01 -16.52
CA THR A 149 -24.35 -1.39 -16.71
C THR A 149 -24.42 0.08 -17.11
N ASN A 150 -25.63 0.65 -17.22
CA ASN A 150 -25.89 2.04 -17.59
C ASN A 150 -25.44 3.10 -16.59
N TRP A 151 -25.17 2.76 -15.33
CA TRP A 151 -24.80 3.71 -14.29
C TRP A 151 -23.61 3.23 -13.44
N PRO A 152 -22.48 3.97 -13.42
CA PRO A 152 -22.21 5.16 -14.23
C PRO A 152 -21.99 4.77 -15.70
N LYS A 153 -22.36 5.65 -16.64
CA LYS A 153 -22.22 5.38 -18.07
C LYS A 153 -20.76 5.07 -18.43
N ARG A 154 -20.56 4.00 -19.20
CA ARG A 154 -19.25 3.61 -19.74
C ARG A 154 -18.63 4.77 -20.52
N LEU A 155 -17.34 5.01 -20.31
CA LEU A 155 -16.60 6.02 -21.08
C LEU A 155 -16.37 5.52 -22.52
N ALA A 156 -16.63 6.37 -23.50
CA ALA A 156 -16.38 6.07 -24.91
C ALA A 156 -14.92 5.59 -25.13
N GLY A 157 -14.74 4.53 -25.91
CA GLY A 157 -13.44 3.87 -26.10
C GLY A 157 -13.11 2.78 -25.08
N THR A 158 -13.92 2.59 -24.04
CA THR A 158 -13.75 1.49 -23.08
C THR A 158 -14.25 0.18 -23.69
N SER A 159 -13.35 -0.75 -24.02
CA SER A 159 -13.70 -2.06 -24.59
C SER A 159 -13.87 -3.17 -23.56
N VAL A 160 -13.53 -2.92 -22.29
CA VAL A 160 -13.62 -3.91 -21.21
C VAL A 160 -14.18 -3.25 -19.96
N VAL A 161 -15.17 -3.90 -19.35
CA VAL A 161 -15.77 -3.49 -18.08
C VAL A 161 -15.69 -4.67 -17.11
N ASN A 162 -15.18 -4.46 -15.90
CA ASN A 162 -15.18 -5.50 -14.87
C ASN A 162 -16.45 -5.37 -14.03
N ILE A 163 -17.19 -6.48 -13.90
CA ILE A 163 -18.36 -6.61 -13.06
C ILE A 163 -18.00 -7.47 -11.85
N TYR A 164 -18.13 -6.90 -10.66
CA TYR A 164 -17.91 -7.56 -9.39
C TYR A 164 -19.25 -7.97 -8.81
N VAL A 165 -19.50 -9.28 -8.80
CA VAL A 165 -20.69 -9.90 -8.25
C VAL A 165 -20.40 -10.26 -6.80
N VAL A 166 -21.16 -9.67 -5.90
CA VAL A 166 -20.93 -9.71 -4.47
C VAL A 166 -21.75 -10.84 -3.86
N TYR A 167 -21.08 -11.71 -3.12
CA TYR A 167 -21.71 -12.77 -2.34
C TYR A 167 -21.40 -12.59 -0.85
N GLU A 168 -22.39 -12.94 -0.03
CA GLU A 168 -22.22 -13.14 1.40
C GLU A 168 -21.68 -14.56 1.65
N ASP A 169 -20.49 -14.66 2.24
CA ASP A 169 -19.92 -15.93 2.69
C ASP A 169 -20.38 -16.20 4.12
N HIS A 170 -21.28 -17.16 4.29
CA HIS A 170 -21.82 -17.55 5.59
C HIS A 170 -20.81 -18.23 6.53
N GLN A 171 -19.58 -18.51 6.05
CA GLN A 171 -18.47 -18.97 6.89
C GLN A 171 -17.49 -17.85 7.28
N SER A 172 -17.68 -16.64 6.76
CA SER A 172 -16.83 -15.50 7.10
C SER A 172 -17.01 -15.09 8.56
N THR A 173 -15.91 -14.84 9.25
CA THR A 173 -15.90 -14.27 10.60
C THR A 173 -15.92 -12.74 10.60
N LYS A 174 -15.85 -12.11 9.42
CA LYS A 174 -15.93 -10.65 9.30
C LYS A 174 -17.39 -10.19 9.41
N PRO A 175 -17.67 -9.05 10.05
CA PRO A 175 -19.03 -8.49 10.12
C PRO A 175 -19.67 -8.29 8.74
N ASN A 176 -20.91 -8.73 8.58
CA ASN A 176 -21.64 -8.59 7.32
C ASN A 176 -22.35 -7.23 7.15
N LYS A 177 -22.29 -6.37 8.17
CA LYS A 177 -22.88 -5.02 8.21
C LYS A 177 -22.14 -4.13 9.22
N ILE A 178 -22.32 -2.82 9.09
CA ILE A 178 -21.93 -1.83 10.09
C ILE A 178 -22.94 -1.86 11.24
N THR A 179 -22.48 -2.02 12.47
CA THR A 179 -23.33 -1.93 13.66
C THR A 179 -23.34 -0.50 14.18
N LEU A 180 -24.53 0.05 14.44
CA LEU A 180 -24.74 1.39 14.96
C LEU A 180 -24.93 1.33 16.48
N THR A 181 -24.36 2.29 17.20
CA THR A 181 -24.61 2.45 18.64
C THR A 181 -26.09 2.75 18.90
N ALA A 182 -26.58 2.46 20.10
CA ALA A 182 -27.96 2.77 20.49
C ALA A 182 -28.30 4.26 20.27
N ASP A 183 -27.36 5.16 20.60
CA ASP A 183 -27.53 6.60 20.38
C ASP A 183 -27.48 7.01 18.91
N ALA A 184 -26.73 6.29 18.07
CA ALA A 184 -26.75 6.50 16.62
C ALA A 184 -28.08 6.00 16.00
N GLN A 185 -28.70 4.99 16.61
CA GLN A 185 -30.05 4.53 16.25
C GLN A 185 -31.16 5.47 16.76
N ASN A 186 -30.89 6.30 17.76
CA ASN A 186 -31.85 7.28 18.26
C ASN A 186 -31.69 8.66 17.60
N LYS A 187 -32.59 8.99 16.67
CA LYS A 187 -32.64 10.31 16.03
C LYS A 187 -33.37 11.30 16.94
N GLU A 188 -32.73 12.44 17.23
CA GLU A 188 -33.32 13.54 17.99
C GLU A 188 -33.49 14.74 17.03
N PRO A 189 -34.71 15.19 16.70
CA PRO A 189 -34.94 16.19 15.64
C PRO A 189 -34.20 17.52 15.84
N ASP A 190 -33.91 17.89 17.08
CA ASP A 190 -33.23 19.12 17.50
C ASP A 190 -31.69 18.98 17.53
N LYS A 191 -31.15 17.78 17.30
CA LYS A 191 -29.72 17.49 17.43
C LYS A 191 -29.12 16.81 16.20
N THR A 192 -27.91 17.23 15.86
CA THR A 192 -27.06 16.54 14.90
C THR A 192 -25.95 15.79 15.64
N LYS A 193 -25.82 14.49 15.40
CA LYS A 193 -24.89 13.61 16.14
C LYS A 193 -23.86 12.96 15.23
N ARG A 194 -22.62 12.89 15.69
CA ARG A 194 -21.49 12.24 15.01
C ARG A 194 -20.87 11.19 15.92
N PHE A 195 -20.72 9.98 15.39
CA PHE A 195 -20.14 8.83 16.09
C PHE A 195 -18.88 8.35 15.36
N TYR A 196 -17.94 7.80 16.10
CA TYR A 196 -16.66 7.31 15.56
C TYR A 196 -16.42 5.91 16.10
N THR A 197 -16.68 4.90 15.28
CA THR A 197 -16.71 3.51 15.74
C THR A 197 -15.86 2.60 14.88
N ASP A 198 -15.55 1.40 15.37
CA ASP A 198 -15.24 0.28 14.48
C ASP A 198 -16.53 -0.26 13.81
N VAL A 199 -16.39 -1.29 12.97
CA VAL A 199 -17.52 -1.90 12.25
C VAL A 199 -18.54 -2.58 13.17
N ASN A 200 -18.15 -2.95 14.39
CA ASN A 200 -19.01 -3.60 15.39
C ASN A 200 -19.70 -2.58 16.30
N GLY A 201 -19.54 -1.28 16.05
CA GLY A 201 -20.15 -0.23 16.85
C GLY A 201 -19.37 0.12 18.12
N ASN A 202 -18.14 -0.42 18.31
CA ASN A 202 -17.31 -0.04 19.45
C ASN A 202 -16.80 1.39 19.26
N GLU A 203 -17.04 2.28 20.22
CA GLU A 203 -16.62 3.67 20.15
C GLU A 203 -15.08 3.81 20.24
N LEU A 204 -14.51 4.52 19.27
CA LEU A 204 -13.07 4.81 19.19
C LEU A 204 -12.74 6.25 19.61
N LYS A 205 -13.73 7.14 19.51
CA LYS A 205 -13.67 8.55 19.94
C LYS A 205 -15.05 8.95 20.44
N LYS A 206 -15.07 9.77 21.50
CA LYS A 206 -16.30 10.28 22.10
C LYS A 206 -17.23 10.88 21.03
N PRO A 207 -18.53 10.55 21.04
CA PRO A 207 -19.49 11.15 20.13
C PRO A 207 -19.52 12.67 20.26
N GLN A 208 -19.82 13.35 19.16
CA GLN A 208 -20.06 14.78 19.15
C GLN A 208 -21.54 15.02 18.88
N ILE A 209 -22.18 15.75 19.80
CA ILE A 209 -23.60 16.05 19.77
C ILE A 209 -23.73 17.57 19.76
N TYR A 210 -24.44 18.07 18.76
CA TYR A 210 -24.70 19.49 18.58
C TYR A 210 -26.20 19.72 18.62
N ASN A 211 -26.65 20.83 19.20
CA ASN A 211 -27.94 21.38 18.78
C ASN A 211 -27.80 21.79 17.31
N ASN A 212 -28.87 21.69 16.52
CA ASN A 212 -28.80 21.95 15.08
C ASN A 212 -28.21 23.33 14.74
N ALA A 213 -28.52 24.36 15.54
CA ALA A 213 -28.00 25.73 15.34
C ALA A 213 -26.49 25.86 15.60
N ASP A 214 -25.91 24.95 16.38
CA ASP A 214 -24.53 25.01 16.86
C ASP A 214 -23.57 24.12 16.05
N VAL A 215 -24.07 23.46 14.99
CA VAL A 215 -23.25 22.61 14.13
C VAL A 215 -22.20 23.50 13.42
N PRO A 216 -20.89 23.29 13.66
CA PRO A 216 -19.88 24.11 13.02
C PRO A 216 -19.87 23.82 11.51
N LYS A 217 -19.54 24.82 10.69
CA LYS A 217 -19.53 24.64 9.23
C LYS A 217 -18.48 23.62 8.75
N TYR A 218 -17.34 23.57 9.45
CA TYR A 218 -16.19 22.74 9.08
C TYR A 218 -15.55 22.10 10.32
N ASP A 219 -15.01 20.90 10.12
CA ASP A 219 -14.14 20.18 11.05
C ASP A 219 -12.82 19.85 10.33
N PRO A 220 -11.83 20.76 10.36
CA PRO A 220 -10.55 20.54 9.67
C PRO A 220 -9.73 19.41 10.32
N ASP A 221 -10.05 19.06 11.56
CA ASP A 221 -9.36 18.02 12.35
C ASP A 221 -10.09 16.67 12.30
N PHE A 222 -10.96 16.47 11.30
CA PHE A 222 -11.63 15.20 11.07
C PHE A 222 -10.59 14.06 11.05
N PRO A 223 -10.68 13.07 11.97
CA PRO A 223 -9.63 12.09 12.12
C PRO A 223 -9.71 11.07 10.99
N LEU A 224 -8.73 11.06 10.08
CA LEU A 224 -8.54 9.96 9.13
C LEU A 224 -8.04 8.68 9.80
N THR A 225 -7.46 8.81 10.99
CA THR A 225 -7.02 7.72 11.84
C THR A 225 -7.40 8.00 13.28
N ILE A 226 -7.86 6.98 14.00
CA ILE A 226 -8.08 7.02 15.44
C ILE A 226 -7.32 5.83 16.03
N GLY A 227 -6.24 6.12 16.76
CA GLY A 227 -5.31 5.09 17.21
C GLY A 227 -4.79 4.25 16.04
N ASN A 228 -5.02 2.94 16.09
CA ASN A 228 -4.65 1.93 15.10
C ASN A 228 -5.76 1.58 14.10
N TYR A 229 -6.76 2.45 13.97
CA TYR A 229 -7.86 2.32 13.02
C TYR A 229 -7.82 3.45 11.97
N LYS A 230 -8.24 3.15 10.74
CA LYS A 230 -8.28 4.09 9.61
C LYS A 230 -9.72 4.27 9.12
N PHE A 231 -10.10 5.50 8.79
CA PHE A 231 -11.43 5.80 8.27
C PHE A 231 -11.70 5.03 6.97
N THR A 232 -12.83 4.32 6.90
CA THR A 232 -13.10 3.36 5.81
C THR A 232 -14.55 3.41 5.30
N ALA A 233 -15.52 3.75 6.13
CA ALA A 233 -16.92 3.83 5.72
C ALA A 233 -17.69 4.82 6.59
N LEU A 234 -18.91 5.16 6.18
CA LEU A 234 -19.84 5.91 7.02
C LEU A 234 -21.29 5.45 6.79
N ALA A 235 -22.11 5.57 7.82
CA ALA A 235 -23.55 5.39 7.77
C ALA A 235 -24.25 6.67 8.27
N MET A 236 -25.10 7.26 7.45
CA MET A 236 -25.83 8.51 7.75
C MET A 236 -27.31 8.23 7.80
N ARG A 237 -27.93 8.37 8.97
CA ARG A 237 -29.37 8.28 9.12
C ARG A 237 -29.97 9.65 8.98
N LYS A 238 -30.82 9.81 7.96
CA LYS A 238 -31.46 11.09 7.62
C LYS A 238 -32.68 11.34 8.53
N PRO A 239 -33.02 12.62 8.81
CA PRO A 239 -34.09 12.96 9.74
C PRO A 239 -35.49 12.58 9.20
N ASN A 240 -35.80 12.86 7.93
CA ASN A 240 -37.16 12.93 7.37
C ASN A 240 -37.64 11.68 6.63
N ASN A 241 -37.52 10.48 7.21
CA ASN A 241 -37.82 9.20 6.54
C ASN A 241 -37.07 8.96 5.21
N ALA A 242 -36.08 9.79 4.86
CA ALA A 242 -35.21 9.59 3.69
C ALA A 242 -34.24 8.40 3.86
N GLY A 243 -34.38 7.65 4.95
CA GLY A 243 -33.63 6.44 5.23
C GLY A 243 -32.20 6.68 5.68
N THR A 244 -31.36 5.71 5.34
CA THR A 244 -29.97 5.57 5.75
C THR A 244 -29.09 5.46 4.51
N TYR A 245 -28.08 6.33 4.44
CA TYR A 245 -27.08 6.31 3.38
C TYR A 245 -25.85 5.59 3.91
N VAL A 246 -25.31 4.63 3.16
CA VAL A 246 -24.13 3.85 3.56
C VAL A 246 -23.07 3.95 2.47
N PHE A 247 -21.89 4.46 2.83
CA PHE A 247 -20.80 4.69 1.88
C PHE A 247 -19.50 4.06 2.36
N SER A 248 -18.65 3.62 1.43
CA SER A 248 -17.31 3.11 1.73
C SER A 248 -16.22 3.77 0.88
N ALA A 249 -15.00 3.78 1.40
CA ALA A 249 -13.84 4.38 0.75
C ALA A 249 -13.07 3.34 -0.08
N ASP A 250 -12.86 3.65 -1.35
CA ASP A 250 -12.02 2.97 -2.36
C ASP A 250 -12.37 1.51 -2.69
N LYS A 251 -13.02 0.79 -1.77
CA LYS A 251 -13.42 -0.63 -1.88
C LYS A 251 -14.77 -0.86 -1.21
N LEU A 252 -15.38 -2.00 -1.49
CA LEU A 252 -16.54 -2.48 -0.75
C LEU A 252 -16.15 -2.72 0.72
N PHE A 253 -17.06 -2.42 1.64
CA PHE A 253 -16.86 -2.65 3.06
C PHE A 253 -18.18 -3.03 3.72
N ALA A 254 -18.20 -4.17 4.43
CA ALA A 254 -19.37 -4.71 5.13
C ALA A 254 -20.65 -4.71 4.26
N GLY A 255 -20.50 -5.04 2.97
CA GLY A 255 -21.60 -5.11 2.00
C GLY A 255 -22.38 -3.80 1.81
N LEU A 256 -21.82 -2.66 2.22
CA LEU A 256 -22.52 -1.37 2.32
C LEU A 256 -23.84 -1.46 3.08
N ARG A 257 -23.90 -2.32 4.12
CA ARG A 257 -25.04 -2.39 5.03
C ARG A 257 -24.75 -1.72 6.36
N ALA A 258 -25.82 -1.21 6.97
CA ALA A 258 -25.87 -0.90 8.40
C ALA A 258 -26.93 -1.80 9.07
N ASP A 259 -26.90 -1.93 10.38
CA ASP A 259 -27.87 -2.66 11.20
C ASP A 259 -29.20 -1.91 11.38
N VAL A 260 -29.71 -1.38 10.28
CA VAL A 260 -31.06 -0.82 10.14
C VAL A 260 -31.92 -1.80 9.34
N PRO A 261 -33.27 -1.68 9.38
CA PRO A 261 -34.14 -2.42 8.48
C PRO A 261 -33.71 -2.23 7.02
N ILE A 262 -33.76 -3.28 6.20
CA ILE A 262 -33.21 -3.23 4.85
C ILE A 262 -33.84 -2.12 4.00
N GLY A 263 -35.16 -1.96 4.05
CA GLY A 263 -35.88 -0.89 3.36
C GLY A 263 -35.65 0.52 3.92
N ASP A 264 -34.93 0.66 5.04
CA ASP A 264 -34.43 1.96 5.50
C ASP A 264 -33.15 2.36 4.77
N ILE A 265 -32.42 1.43 4.12
CA ILE A 265 -31.23 1.77 3.34
C ILE A 265 -31.66 2.30 1.97
N THR A 266 -31.37 3.57 1.71
CA THR A 266 -31.85 4.27 0.51
C THR A 266 -30.73 4.67 -0.46
N TYR A 267 -29.47 4.68 -0.01
CA TYR A 267 -28.35 5.05 -0.86
C TYR A 267 -27.06 4.30 -0.49
N GLN A 268 -26.44 3.62 -1.46
CA GLN A 268 -25.23 2.84 -1.28
C GLN A 268 -24.21 3.10 -2.39
N HIS A 269 -23.00 3.53 -2.04
CA HIS A 269 -21.96 3.83 -3.03
C HIS A 269 -20.54 3.59 -2.49
N ILE A 270 -19.62 3.34 -3.41
CA ILE A 270 -18.19 3.30 -3.12
C ILE A 270 -17.58 4.59 -3.67
N TYR A 271 -16.98 5.39 -2.78
CA TYR A 271 -16.37 6.68 -3.10
C TYR A 271 -14.85 6.62 -3.01
N PRO A 272 -14.11 7.47 -3.74
CA PRO A 272 -12.72 7.74 -3.43
C PRO A 272 -12.59 8.26 -2.00
N LEU A 273 -11.55 7.86 -1.27
CA LEU A 273 -11.34 8.29 0.12
C LEU A 273 -11.39 9.82 0.28
N GLU A 274 -10.84 10.56 -0.68
CA GLU A 274 -10.82 12.03 -0.69
C GLU A 274 -12.24 12.63 -0.65
N LEU A 275 -13.16 12.05 -1.43
CA LEU A 275 -14.56 12.48 -1.47
C LEU A 275 -15.33 12.00 -0.24
N LEU A 276 -15.03 10.82 0.30
CA LEU A 276 -15.65 10.37 1.55
C LEU A 276 -15.20 11.24 2.74
N THR A 277 -13.95 11.68 2.74
CA THR A 277 -13.38 12.57 3.77
C THR A 277 -14.11 13.92 3.82
N TYR A 278 -14.59 14.40 2.68
CA TYR A 278 -15.39 15.64 2.60
C TYR A 278 -16.66 15.57 3.47
N TYR A 279 -17.34 14.42 3.55
CA TYR A 279 -18.47 14.21 4.46
C TYR A 279 -18.08 14.22 5.94
N GLY A 280 -16.79 14.01 6.25
CA GLY A 280 -16.23 14.13 7.58
C GLY A 280 -15.86 15.57 7.96
N THR A 281 -15.44 16.38 6.99
CA THR A 281 -14.87 17.72 7.22
C THR A 281 -15.84 18.86 6.97
N VAL A 282 -16.85 18.69 6.12
CA VAL A 282 -17.85 19.73 5.81
C VAL A 282 -19.19 19.37 6.44
N LEU A 283 -19.39 19.84 7.67
CA LEU A 283 -20.54 19.45 8.48
C LEU A 283 -21.81 20.24 8.15
N SER A 284 -21.70 21.33 7.38
CA SER A 284 -22.87 22.01 6.83
C SER A 284 -23.73 21.13 5.92
N ASN A 285 -23.21 19.96 5.50
CA ASN A 285 -23.95 18.97 4.73
C ASN A 285 -24.71 17.96 5.59
N LEU A 286 -24.55 18.01 6.91
CA LEU A 286 -25.32 17.18 7.83
C LEU A 286 -26.69 17.83 8.05
N ASP A 287 -27.76 17.08 7.78
CA ASP A 287 -29.09 17.61 8.00
C ASP A 287 -29.36 17.76 9.50
N PRO A 288 -30.11 18.81 9.92
CA PRO A 288 -30.68 18.91 11.25
C PRO A 288 -31.40 17.62 11.66
N GLY A 289 -31.10 17.07 12.84
CA GLY A 289 -31.71 15.82 13.32
C GLY A 289 -31.09 14.52 12.78
N SER A 290 -29.99 14.61 12.02
CA SER A 290 -29.29 13.43 11.48
C SER A 290 -28.31 12.80 12.47
N THR A 291 -28.09 11.49 12.32
CA THR A 291 -26.98 10.79 12.98
C THR A 291 -26.00 10.28 11.93
N THR A 292 -24.71 10.55 12.11
CA THR A 292 -23.64 10.09 11.21
C THR A 292 -22.64 9.24 11.98
N THR A 293 -22.47 8.00 11.57
CA THR A 293 -21.47 7.08 12.13
C THR A 293 -20.31 6.95 11.15
N TYR A 294 -19.15 7.48 11.52
CA TYR A 294 -17.90 7.31 10.79
C TYR A 294 -17.22 6.03 11.27
N VAL A 295 -16.97 5.10 10.36
CA VAL A 295 -16.51 3.75 10.65
C VAL A 295 -15.05 3.59 10.27
N TYR A 296 -14.28 3.00 11.18
CA TYR A 296 -12.84 2.79 11.03
C TYR A 296 -12.47 1.30 11.01
N GLU A 297 -11.63 0.92 10.06
CA GLU A 297 -11.09 -0.44 9.92
C GLU A 297 -9.75 -0.53 10.67
N LYS A 298 -9.57 -1.56 11.49
CA LYS A 298 -8.29 -1.81 12.17
C LYS A 298 -7.22 -2.11 11.12
N PHE A 299 -6.08 -1.40 11.18
CA PHE A 299 -4.98 -1.61 10.22
C PHE A 299 -3.68 -2.08 10.88
N ALA A 300 -3.58 -1.97 12.21
CA ALA A 300 -2.42 -2.37 12.99
C ALA A 300 -2.82 -2.77 14.42
N ASN A 301 -1.93 -3.46 15.12
CA ASN A 301 -1.97 -3.60 16.59
C ASN A 301 -0.94 -2.65 17.21
N LYS A 302 -1.31 -2.03 18.32
CA LYS A 302 -0.41 -1.15 19.08
C LYS A 302 0.52 -2.01 19.96
N LEU A 303 1.82 -1.81 19.82
CA LEU A 303 2.85 -2.36 20.70
C LEU A 303 3.33 -1.26 21.63
N THR A 304 3.18 -1.49 22.92
CA THR A 304 3.68 -0.60 23.97
C THR A 304 4.90 -1.24 24.63
N ILE A 305 5.99 -0.49 24.83
CA ILE A 305 7.28 -1.00 25.30
C ILE A 305 7.67 -0.27 26.58
N GLN A 306 7.69 -0.99 27.69
CA GLN A 306 8.00 -0.47 29.02
C GLN A 306 9.40 -0.88 29.49
N TYR A 307 9.99 -0.02 30.32
CA TYR A 307 11.30 -0.23 30.96
C TYR A 307 11.13 -0.09 32.47
N LEU A 308 11.12 -1.22 33.19
CA LEU A 308 10.85 -1.26 34.62
C LEU A 308 12.09 -1.75 35.39
N ASP A 309 12.25 -1.26 36.61
CA ASP A 309 13.27 -1.73 37.57
C ASP A 309 12.87 -3.05 38.26
N GLU A 310 13.72 -3.53 39.16
CA GLU A 310 13.51 -4.78 39.92
C GLU A 310 12.25 -4.78 40.79
N ASN A 311 11.71 -3.60 41.12
CA ASN A 311 10.51 -3.43 41.92
C ASN A 311 9.27 -3.14 41.06
N GLY A 312 9.40 -3.20 39.73
CA GLY A 312 8.30 -2.91 38.80
C GLY A 312 8.04 -1.42 38.57
N LYS A 313 8.94 -0.53 39.01
CA LYS A 313 8.78 0.92 38.84
C LYS A 313 9.38 1.39 37.51
N PRO A 314 8.74 2.34 36.79
CA PRO A 314 9.32 2.91 35.57
C PRO A 314 10.67 3.58 35.83
N ILE A 315 11.64 3.32 34.95
CA ILE A 315 12.97 3.93 35.04
C ILE A 315 12.85 5.40 34.59
N ALA A 316 13.09 6.35 35.50
CA ALA A 316 12.82 7.77 35.30
C ALA A 316 13.43 8.40 34.02
N ASN A 317 14.55 7.86 33.53
CA ASN A 317 15.26 8.36 32.34
C ASN A 317 14.94 7.59 31.04
N GLN A 318 14.00 6.64 31.05
CA GLN A 318 13.53 5.95 29.85
C GLN A 318 12.02 6.02 29.74
N LYS A 319 11.55 6.72 28.70
CA LYS A 319 10.13 6.82 28.39
C LYS A 319 9.65 5.57 27.68
N GLU A 320 8.42 5.17 27.99
CA GLU A 320 7.69 4.15 27.25
C GLU A 320 7.63 4.48 25.76
N GLN A 321 7.71 3.46 24.90
CA GLN A 321 7.62 3.61 23.46
C GLN A 321 6.36 2.96 22.92
N GLU A 322 5.77 3.56 21.90
CA GLU A 322 4.60 3.00 21.21
C GLU A 322 4.91 2.81 19.72
N LYS A 323 4.48 1.67 19.16
CA LYS A 323 4.65 1.35 17.75
C LYS A 323 3.39 0.71 17.18
N MET A 324 3.08 1.02 15.92
CA MET A 324 2.01 0.37 15.18
C MET A 324 2.59 -0.79 14.36
N ILE A 325 2.15 -2.01 14.65
CA ILE A 325 2.54 -3.21 13.94
C ILE A 325 1.39 -3.58 12.99
N PRO A 326 1.56 -3.51 11.66
CA PRO A 326 0.49 -3.85 10.74
C PRO A 326 -0.08 -5.23 11.00
N LEU A 327 -1.37 -5.43 10.73
CA LEU A 327 -2.01 -6.72 10.93
C LEU A 327 -1.24 -7.82 10.19
N ASN A 328 -1.02 -8.94 10.86
CA ASN A 328 -0.25 -10.08 10.37
C ASN A 328 1.27 -9.87 10.22
N GLU A 329 1.82 -8.74 10.68
CA GLU A 329 3.27 -8.56 10.82
C GLU A 329 3.77 -8.94 12.21
N ASN A 330 5.04 -9.32 12.29
CA ASN A 330 5.71 -9.61 13.55
C ASN A 330 6.48 -8.37 14.05
N TYR A 331 6.52 -8.18 15.36
CA TYR A 331 7.38 -7.19 16.00
C TYR A 331 8.71 -7.81 16.46
N SER A 332 9.73 -6.96 16.60
CA SER A 332 11.03 -7.34 17.18
C SER A 332 11.63 -6.13 17.85
N GLU A 333 11.70 -6.16 19.17
CA GLU A 333 12.19 -5.07 20.00
C GLU A 333 13.41 -5.50 20.77
N THR A 334 14.41 -4.62 20.86
CA THR A 334 15.65 -4.87 21.60
C THR A 334 15.75 -3.87 22.73
N ALA A 335 16.04 -4.38 23.93
CA ALA A 335 16.20 -3.58 25.12
C ALA A 335 17.37 -2.58 24.94
N PRO A 336 17.18 -1.28 25.22
CA PRO A 336 18.28 -0.33 25.23
C PRO A 336 19.22 -0.60 26.40
N GLU A 337 20.48 -0.18 26.25
CA GLU A 337 21.41 -0.08 27.37
C GLU A 337 21.04 1.17 28.20
N ILE A 338 20.84 1.00 29.50
CA ILE A 338 20.45 2.08 30.42
C ILE A 338 21.58 2.26 31.43
N SER A 339 22.17 3.46 31.48
CA SER A 339 23.25 3.76 32.42
C SER A 339 22.81 3.55 33.86
N GLY A 340 23.63 2.86 34.66
CA GLY A 340 23.34 2.53 36.06
C GLY A 340 22.45 1.31 36.29
N TYR A 341 22.03 0.62 35.22
CA TYR A 341 21.16 -0.55 35.29
C TYR A 341 21.70 -1.71 34.45
N THR A 342 21.43 -2.94 34.87
CA THR A 342 21.72 -4.17 34.11
C THR A 342 20.41 -4.82 33.70
N LEU A 343 20.26 -5.15 32.40
CA LEU A 343 19.08 -5.86 31.91
C LEU A 343 18.99 -7.27 32.52
N THR A 344 17.82 -7.62 33.06
CA THR A 344 17.55 -8.95 33.63
C THR A 344 16.59 -9.78 32.79
N SER A 345 15.73 -9.15 31.98
CA SER A 345 14.89 -9.86 31.00
C SER A 345 15.67 -10.21 29.73
N GLU A 346 15.03 -10.94 28.81
CA GLU A 346 15.61 -11.20 27.49
C GLU A 346 15.94 -9.90 26.75
N LYS A 347 17.09 -9.89 26.07
CA LYS A 347 17.58 -8.71 25.33
C LYS A 347 16.71 -8.35 24.14
N THR A 348 16.06 -9.34 23.52
CA THR A 348 15.21 -9.13 22.36
C THR A 348 13.89 -9.86 22.55
N LEU A 349 12.79 -9.13 22.48
CA LEU A 349 11.44 -9.68 22.51
C LEU A 349 10.86 -9.62 21.11
N THR A 350 10.34 -10.75 20.61
CA THR A 350 9.73 -10.84 19.29
C THR A 350 8.42 -11.59 19.38
N GLY A 351 7.45 -11.23 18.54
CA GLY A 351 6.17 -11.92 18.52
C GLY A 351 5.29 -11.46 17.38
N LYS A 352 4.12 -12.07 17.28
CA LYS A 352 3.02 -11.60 16.45
C LYS A 352 1.96 -11.03 17.38
N LEU A 353 1.41 -9.87 17.03
CA LEU A 353 0.30 -9.30 17.78
C LEU A 353 -1.02 -9.80 17.22
N SER A 354 -1.86 -10.39 18.07
CA SER A 354 -3.28 -10.62 17.81
C SER A 354 -4.14 -9.46 18.29
N ALA A 355 -3.69 -8.73 19.32
CA ALA A 355 -4.31 -7.55 19.88
C ALA A 355 -3.25 -6.51 20.31
N ASP A 356 -3.70 -5.35 20.77
CA ASP A 356 -2.81 -4.35 21.35
C ASP A 356 -2.13 -4.94 22.60
N THR A 357 -0.82 -4.77 22.72
CA THR A 357 -0.01 -5.53 23.68
C THR A 357 1.09 -4.65 24.27
N THR A 358 1.35 -4.85 25.56
CA THR A 358 2.50 -4.28 26.25
C THR A 358 3.59 -5.33 26.44
N ILE A 359 4.83 -4.99 26.10
CA ILE A 359 6.02 -5.76 26.45
C ILE A 359 6.87 -4.98 27.44
N THR A 360 7.58 -5.70 28.29
CA THR A 360 8.37 -5.09 29.37
C THR A 360 9.80 -5.61 29.32
N PHE A 361 10.76 -4.69 29.28
CA PHE A 361 12.16 -4.97 29.60
C PHE A 361 12.41 -4.67 31.08
N LYS A 362 12.90 -5.68 31.82
CA LYS A 362 13.19 -5.56 33.25
C LYS A 362 14.68 -5.32 33.46
N TYR A 363 15.01 -4.43 34.38
CA TYR A 363 16.38 -4.07 34.72
C TYR A 363 16.60 -4.16 36.23
N LYS A 364 17.86 -4.35 36.63
CA LYS A 364 18.33 -4.30 38.02
C LYS A 364 19.30 -3.14 38.21
N SER A 365 19.16 -2.35 39.28
CA SER A 365 20.09 -1.26 39.58
C SER A 365 21.50 -1.78 39.91
N ASN A 366 22.55 -1.12 39.41
CA ASN A 366 23.96 -1.54 39.55
C ASN A 366 24.62 -1.09 40.86
N LYS A 367 23.88 -0.92 41.95
CA LYS A 367 24.49 -0.65 43.27
C LYS A 367 25.37 -1.83 43.70
N VAL A 368 26.59 -1.51 44.14
CA VAL A 368 27.66 -2.48 44.45
C VAL A 368 27.44 -3.13 45.82
N THR A 369 27.44 -4.47 45.88
CA THR A 369 27.78 -5.27 47.08
C THR A 369 28.21 -6.71 46.65
N PRO A 370 29.19 -7.37 47.33
CA PRO A 370 29.90 -8.57 46.84
C PRO A 370 29.22 -9.94 47.14
N PRO A 371 29.67 -11.08 46.55
CA PRO A 371 28.84 -12.27 46.23
C PRO A 371 29.14 -13.58 47.01
N THR A 372 28.28 -14.61 46.86
CA THR A 372 28.57 -16.06 47.04
C THR A 372 27.49 -16.96 46.34
N PRO A 373 27.71 -18.29 46.04
CA PRO A 373 27.42 -18.90 44.71
C PRO A 373 26.62 -20.24 44.62
N LYS A 374 26.02 -20.49 43.41
CA LYS A 374 25.65 -21.77 42.68
C LYS A 374 24.61 -22.76 43.31
N PRO A 375 24.07 -23.83 42.62
CA PRO A 375 24.00 -24.24 41.18
C PRO A 375 22.61 -24.74 40.64
N GLY A 376 22.38 -24.77 39.31
CA GLY A 376 22.08 -26.03 38.59
C GLY A 376 20.86 -25.98 37.62
N PRO A 377 20.73 -26.88 36.60
CA PRO A 377 20.07 -26.62 35.29
C PRO A 377 18.78 -27.43 35.01
N SER A 378 18.00 -27.10 33.96
CA SER A 378 17.32 -28.09 33.09
C SER A 378 16.72 -27.50 31.79
N THR A 379 16.81 -28.30 30.73
CA THR A 379 16.28 -28.19 29.35
C THR A 379 14.88 -28.79 29.22
N LEU A 380 14.04 -28.36 28.25
CA LEU A 380 13.13 -29.25 27.49
C LEU A 380 12.72 -28.65 26.12
N ASP A 381 12.84 -29.49 25.08
CA ASP A 381 12.43 -29.34 23.69
C ASP A 381 10.92 -29.53 23.47
N VAL A 382 10.31 -28.81 22.51
CA VAL A 382 9.10 -29.26 21.78
C VAL A 382 9.17 -28.84 20.31
N LYS A 383 9.10 -29.82 19.41
CA LYS A 383 8.97 -29.71 17.94
C LYS A 383 7.49 -29.80 17.53
N PRO A 384 7.00 -28.99 16.56
CA PRO A 384 5.87 -29.38 15.73
C PRO A 384 6.32 -29.76 14.32
N ASP A 385 5.86 -30.94 13.90
CA ASP A 385 5.93 -31.47 12.55
C ASP A 385 4.84 -30.81 11.68
N VAL A 386 5.19 -30.38 10.47
CA VAL A 386 4.21 -29.93 9.46
C VAL A 386 4.69 -30.34 8.08
N THR A 387 3.90 -31.20 7.46
CA THR A 387 4.02 -31.73 6.11
C THR A 387 3.99 -30.59 5.07
N PRO A 388 4.91 -30.51 4.10
CA PRO A 388 4.92 -29.43 3.12
C PRO A 388 3.87 -29.65 2.02
N SER A 389 2.94 -28.71 1.87
CA SER A 389 2.12 -28.61 0.66
C SER A 389 2.97 -28.22 -0.55
N THR A 390 2.77 -28.93 -1.66
CA THR A 390 3.38 -28.67 -2.96
C THR A 390 2.96 -27.29 -3.47
N PRO A 391 3.89 -26.39 -3.84
CA PRO A 391 3.53 -25.07 -4.37
C PRO A 391 3.02 -25.18 -5.80
N GLU A 392 1.79 -24.74 -6.05
CA GLU A 392 1.28 -24.50 -7.41
C GLU A 392 1.94 -23.26 -8.05
N PHE A 393 2.31 -23.39 -9.32
CA PHE A 393 2.74 -22.29 -10.17
C PHE A 393 1.52 -21.56 -10.74
N PRO A 394 1.49 -20.20 -10.78
CA PRO A 394 0.37 -19.48 -11.37
C PRO A 394 0.33 -19.66 -12.89
N THR A 395 -0.90 -19.75 -13.39
CA THR A 395 -1.33 -19.55 -14.77
C THR A 395 -0.73 -18.25 -15.35
N HIS A 396 -0.45 -18.25 -16.66
CA HIS A 396 0.16 -17.12 -17.36
C HIS A 396 -0.62 -15.80 -17.10
N PRO A 397 0.06 -14.66 -16.85
CA PRO A 397 -0.62 -13.40 -16.64
C PRO A 397 -1.39 -12.99 -17.91
N THR A 398 -2.55 -12.37 -17.73
CA THR A 398 -3.43 -11.93 -18.81
C THR A 398 -3.55 -10.40 -18.78
N MET A 399 -3.66 -9.77 -19.95
CA MET A 399 -3.97 -8.34 -20.05
C MET A 399 -5.40 -8.05 -19.58
N PRO A 400 -5.73 -6.78 -19.28
CA PRO A 400 -7.11 -6.39 -18.96
C PRO A 400 -8.12 -6.79 -20.06
N ASP A 401 -7.69 -6.89 -21.32
CA ASP A 401 -8.51 -7.31 -22.46
C ASP A 401 -8.62 -8.83 -22.66
N GLY A 402 -8.14 -9.63 -21.70
CA GLY A 402 -8.19 -11.09 -21.76
C GLY A 402 -7.10 -11.73 -22.62
N THR A 403 -6.22 -10.95 -23.27
CA THR A 403 -5.12 -11.52 -24.07
C THR A 403 -3.97 -12.03 -23.19
N GLN A 404 -3.45 -13.22 -23.48
CA GLN A 404 -2.30 -13.76 -22.76
C GLN A 404 -1.07 -12.85 -22.92
N LEU A 405 -0.44 -12.52 -21.80
CA LEU A 405 0.81 -11.79 -21.79
C LEU A 405 1.99 -12.72 -22.08
N PRO A 406 3.10 -12.17 -22.63
CA PRO A 406 4.32 -12.93 -22.79
C PRO A 406 4.76 -13.56 -21.46
N ASN A 407 5.35 -14.76 -21.53
CA ASN A 407 5.81 -15.52 -20.35
C ASN A 407 6.80 -14.78 -19.42
N TYR A 408 7.45 -13.74 -19.95
CA TYR A 408 8.38 -12.89 -19.21
C TYR A 408 7.69 -11.75 -18.45
N ALA A 409 6.39 -11.53 -18.69
CA ALA A 409 5.63 -10.46 -18.08
C ALA A 409 5.51 -10.72 -16.56
N GLN A 410 5.62 -9.65 -15.78
CA GLN A 410 5.49 -9.72 -14.35
C GLN A 410 4.02 -9.57 -13.95
N VAL A 411 3.56 -10.36 -12.97
CA VAL A 411 2.19 -10.29 -12.44
C VAL A 411 1.87 -8.94 -11.78
N GLN A 412 0.59 -8.57 -11.75
CA GLN A 412 0.09 -7.40 -11.03
C GLN A 412 0.41 -7.52 -9.53
N GLY A 413 0.74 -6.38 -8.92
CA GLY A 413 1.32 -6.30 -7.57
C GLY A 413 2.80 -6.70 -7.49
N GLY A 414 3.32 -7.41 -8.49
CA GLY A 414 4.72 -7.83 -8.55
C GLY A 414 5.67 -6.64 -8.73
N ALA A 415 6.87 -6.75 -8.15
CA ALA A 415 7.89 -5.70 -8.28
C ALA A 415 8.88 -5.99 -9.42
N VAL A 416 9.21 -4.94 -10.18
CA VAL A 416 10.28 -4.92 -11.20
C VAL A 416 11.34 -3.88 -10.87
N TYR A 417 12.57 -4.06 -11.35
CA TYR A 417 13.62 -3.03 -11.33
C TYR A 417 14.14 -2.74 -12.73
N SER A 418 14.73 -1.56 -12.94
CA SER A 418 15.32 -1.19 -14.23
C SER A 418 16.77 -1.65 -14.41
N LEU A 419 17.09 -2.17 -15.60
CA LEU A 419 18.43 -2.54 -16.05
C LEU A 419 19.15 -1.41 -16.80
N LYS A 420 18.36 -0.57 -17.49
CA LYS A 420 18.80 0.56 -18.29
C LYS A 420 18.25 1.87 -17.71
N LYS A 421 18.64 3.00 -18.30
CA LYS A 421 17.94 4.26 -18.05
C LYS A 421 16.49 4.11 -18.50
N VAL A 422 15.55 4.45 -17.63
CA VAL A 422 14.12 4.41 -17.92
C VAL A 422 13.48 5.73 -17.52
N TYR A 423 12.33 6.03 -18.11
CA TYR A 423 11.50 7.17 -17.72
C TYR A 423 10.14 6.65 -17.31
N LEU A 424 9.49 7.37 -16.40
CA LEU A 424 8.08 7.20 -16.08
C LEU A 424 7.29 8.17 -16.95
N TYR A 425 6.29 7.68 -17.66
CA TYR A 425 5.48 8.46 -18.59
C TYR A 425 4.04 8.60 -18.09
N LYS A 426 3.37 9.68 -18.50
CA LYS A 426 1.93 9.84 -18.26
C LYS A 426 1.10 8.79 -19.00
N ASN A 427 1.50 8.43 -20.22
CA ASN A 427 0.75 7.54 -21.12
C ASN A 427 1.62 6.37 -21.63
N ALA A 428 0.98 5.29 -22.10
CA ALA A 428 1.64 4.11 -22.66
C ALA A 428 2.42 4.39 -23.96
N ASN A 429 1.95 5.36 -24.74
CA ASN A 429 2.62 5.88 -25.94
C ASN A 429 3.69 6.93 -25.56
N PHE A 430 4.94 6.48 -25.43
CA PHE A 430 6.01 7.31 -24.87
C PHE A 430 6.37 8.51 -25.73
N LYS A 431 6.04 9.72 -25.24
CA LYS A 431 6.52 11.00 -25.77
C LYS A 431 7.44 11.71 -24.77
N GLN A 432 8.44 12.44 -25.26
CA GLN A 432 9.37 13.18 -24.40
C GLN A 432 8.66 14.20 -23.49
N SER A 433 7.64 14.87 -24.01
CA SER A 433 6.79 15.83 -23.28
C SER A 433 5.98 15.20 -22.14
N GLN A 434 5.80 13.87 -22.14
CA GLN A 434 4.99 13.15 -21.16
C GLN A 434 5.82 12.51 -20.04
N ARG A 435 7.13 12.76 -19.99
CA ARG A 435 8.02 12.22 -18.95
C ARG A 435 7.71 12.87 -17.60
N ILE A 436 7.27 12.06 -16.65
CA ILE A 436 7.02 12.44 -15.24
C ILE A 436 8.32 12.43 -14.44
N ALA A 437 9.16 11.43 -14.67
CA ALA A 437 10.40 11.21 -13.96
C ALA A 437 11.43 10.48 -14.83
N SER A 438 12.70 10.65 -14.51
CA SER A 438 13.81 9.93 -15.14
C SER A 438 14.61 9.17 -14.11
N TYR A 439 15.01 7.95 -14.48
CA TYR A 439 15.80 7.06 -13.64
C TYR A 439 17.02 6.61 -14.43
N THR A 440 18.18 7.10 -14.02
CA THR A 440 19.46 6.70 -14.61
C THR A 440 19.75 5.22 -14.40
N LYS A 441 20.63 4.66 -15.24
CA LYS A 441 21.13 3.29 -15.05
C LYS A 441 21.87 3.22 -13.71
N LYS A 442 21.52 2.24 -12.88
CA LYS A 442 22.11 2.04 -11.55
C LYS A 442 22.85 0.71 -11.44
N PRO A 443 23.91 0.65 -10.62
CA PRO A 443 24.47 -0.60 -10.13
C PRO A 443 23.38 -1.47 -9.50
N ARG A 444 23.52 -2.78 -9.62
CA ARG A 444 22.49 -3.77 -9.27
C ARG A 444 21.84 -3.53 -7.91
N ILE A 445 22.63 -3.34 -6.85
CA ILE A 445 22.14 -3.16 -5.48
C ILE A 445 21.31 -1.87 -5.28
N ASN A 446 21.43 -0.91 -6.20
CA ASN A 446 20.81 0.42 -6.13
C ASN A 446 19.79 0.66 -7.26
N ARG A 447 19.40 -0.38 -8.01
CA ARG A 447 18.42 -0.22 -9.09
C ARG A 447 17.07 0.26 -8.57
N PRO A 448 16.42 1.22 -9.26
CA PRO A 448 15.11 1.70 -8.85
C PRO A 448 14.07 0.59 -9.02
N MET A 449 13.10 0.56 -8.12
CA MET A 449 12.03 -0.45 -8.08
C MET A 449 10.67 0.17 -8.35
N PHE A 450 9.81 -0.62 -8.98
CA PHE A 450 8.45 -0.25 -9.36
C PHE A 450 7.52 -1.42 -9.09
N VAL A 451 6.34 -1.17 -8.51
CA VAL A 451 5.27 -2.16 -8.38
C VAL A 451 4.37 -2.08 -9.59
N VAL A 452 4.13 -3.20 -10.27
CA VAL A 452 3.21 -3.29 -11.40
C VAL A 452 1.77 -3.17 -10.88
N LEU A 453 1.05 -2.17 -11.36
CA LEU A 453 -0.34 -1.93 -11.00
C LEU A 453 -1.31 -2.37 -12.09
N ASN A 454 -0.90 -2.26 -13.37
CA ASN A 454 -1.69 -2.69 -14.53
C ASN A 454 -0.78 -2.83 -15.77
N TYR A 455 -1.34 -3.27 -16.89
CA TYR A 455 -0.69 -3.41 -18.19
C TYR A 455 -1.31 -2.49 -19.24
N ALA A 456 -0.56 -2.19 -20.29
CA ALA A 456 -1.07 -1.55 -21.49
C ALA A 456 -0.23 -1.97 -22.70
N LYS A 457 -0.78 -1.81 -23.90
CA LYS A 457 -0.01 -1.80 -25.15
C LYS A 457 0.15 -0.36 -25.62
N ASP A 458 1.28 -0.06 -26.26
CA ASP A 458 1.39 1.16 -27.06
C ASP A 458 0.75 0.95 -28.44
N ASN A 459 0.71 2.00 -29.26
CA ASN A 459 0.12 1.96 -30.60
C ASN A 459 0.84 0.99 -31.56
N GLN A 460 2.03 0.50 -31.19
CA GLN A 460 2.75 -0.54 -31.93
C GLN A 460 2.61 -1.93 -31.27
N GLY A 461 1.63 -2.10 -30.37
CA GLY A 461 1.36 -3.37 -29.69
C GLY A 461 2.36 -3.78 -28.62
N ARG A 462 3.35 -2.92 -28.28
CA ARG A 462 4.41 -3.29 -27.33
C ARG A 462 3.92 -3.15 -25.89
N LEU A 463 4.18 -4.17 -25.08
CA LEU A 463 3.80 -4.18 -23.67
C LEU A 463 4.44 -3.02 -22.87
N ARG A 464 3.61 -2.43 -22.00
CA ARG A 464 3.93 -1.39 -21.03
C ARG A 464 3.37 -1.80 -19.68
N TYR A 465 4.10 -1.45 -18.63
CA TYR A 465 3.60 -1.56 -17.26
C TYR A 465 3.12 -0.19 -16.81
N TYR A 466 1.90 -0.12 -16.29
CA TYR A 466 1.50 0.95 -15.39
C TYR A 466 1.98 0.61 -13.99
N VAL A 467 2.74 1.49 -13.35
CA VAL A 467 3.48 1.18 -12.13
C VAL A 467 3.37 2.26 -11.07
N LYS A 468 3.65 1.90 -9.82
CA LYS A 468 3.97 2.82 -8.71
C LYS A 468 5.47 2.80 -8.41
N ASP A 469 6.09 3.98 -8.33
CA ASP A 469 7.47 4.12 -7.82
C ASP A 469 7.53 3.82 -6.31
N VAL A 470 8.34 2.84 -5.91
CA VAL A 470 8.53 2.42 -4.50
C VAL A 470 9.94 2.72 -3.97
N ASN A 471 10.62 3.71 -4.54
CA ASN A 471 11.94 4.16 -4.09
C ASN A 471 11.79 5.21 -2.97
N HIS A 472 11.42 4.78 -1.76
CA HIS A 472 11.02 5.65 -0.63
C HIS A 472 11.97 6.80 -0.24
N HIS A 473 13.26 6.71 -0.58
CA HIS A 473 14.24 7.79 -0.34
C HIS A 473 14.34 8.82 -1.49
N SER A 474 13.50 8.69 -2.53
CA SER A 474 13.46 9.58 -3.70
C SER A 474 12.23 10.48 -3.67
N LYS A 475 12.37 11.70 -4.21
CA LYS A 475 11.24 12.63 -4.45
C LYS A 475 10.18 12.08 -5.42
N THR A 476 10.49 10.99 -6.11
CA THR A 476 9.58 10.34 -7.06
C THR A 476 8.77 9.21 -6.42
N ALA A 477 9.04 8.86 -5.15
CA ALA A 477 8.32 7.84 -4.42
C ALA A 477 6.81 8.09 -4.47
N GLY A 478 6.03 7.03 -4.71
CA GLY A 478 4.58 7.09 -4.80
C GLY A 478 4.03 7.50 -6.17
N LYS A 479 4.84 8.13 -7.04
CA LYS A 479 4.38 8.52 -8.38
C LYS A 479 3.95 7.31 -9.20
N LYS A 480 2.85 7.45 -9.92
CA LYS A 480 2.33 6.45 -10.84
C LYS A 480 2.52 6.87 -12.29
N GLY A 481 2.59 5.90 -13.19
CA GLY A 481 2.73 6.14 -14.63
C GLY A 481 3.24 4.90 -15.37
N TYR A 482 3.54 5.06 -16.65
CA TYR A 482 3.94 3.95 -17.52
C TYR A 482 5.46 3.83 -17.65
N ILE A 483 5.96 2.59 -17.64
CA ILE A 483 7.34 2.22 -17.98
C ILE A 483 7.35 1.11 -19.03
N THR A 484 8.47 0.93 -19.71
CA THR A 484 8.64 -0.19 -20.65
C THR A 484 8.53 -1.52 -19.90
N ALA A 485 7.83 -2.49 -20.49
CA ALA A 485 7.82 -3.88 -20.00
C ALA A 485 8.89 -4.76 -20.66
N SER A 486 9.73 -4.19 -21.53
CA SER A 486 10.76 -4.94 -22.24
C SER A 486 11.72 -5.63 -21.25
N TRP A 487 11.88 -6.94 -21.40
CA TRP A 487 12.79 -7.77 -20.60
C TRP A 487 14.25 -7.29 -20.61
N SER A 488 14.66 -6.60 -21.69
CA SER A 488 16.00 -6.01 -21.82
C SER A 488 16.20 -4.75 -20.96
N SER A 489 15.10 -4.15 -20.50
CA SER A 489 15.08 -2.86 -19.81
C SER A 489 14.59 -2.97 -18.37
N VAL A 490 13.66 -3.88 -18.08
CA VAL A 490 13.13 -4.14 -16.74
C VAL A 490 13.08 -5.64 -16.47
N ARG A 491 13.24 -6.04 -15.20
CA ARG A 491 13.13 -7.43 -14.76
C ARG A 491 12.45 -7.55 -13.40
N PRO A 492 11.81 -8.70 -13.12
CA PRO A 492 11.37 -9.05 -11.77
C PRO A 492 12.45 -8.81 -10.71
N VAL A 493 12.04 -8.24 -9.57
CA VAL A 493 12.95 -8.02 -8.42
C VAL A 493 13.37 -9.33 -7.78
N TYR A 494 12.49 -10.32 -7.79
CA TYR A 494 12.72 -11.63 -7.21
C TYR A 494 13.13 -12.63 -8.28
N TYR A 495 13.97 -13.60 -7.92
CA TYR A 495 14.28 -14.74 -8.79
C TYR A 495 13.03 -15.62 -8.96
N GLN A 496 12.81 -16.15 -10.16
CA GLN A 496 11.68 -17.03 -10.48
C GLN A 496 12.10 -18.51 -10.59
N SER A 497 13.35 -18.76 -10.96
CA SER A 497 13.94 -20.10 -11.07
C SER A 497 14.86 -20.42 -9.89
N ASN A 498 14.99 -21.70 -9.59
CA ASN A 498 15.96 -22.18 -8.61
C ASN A 498 17.40 -22.04 -9.12
N HIS A 499 18.35 -21.96 -8.21
CA HIS A 499 19.79 -21.99 -8.50
C HIS A 499 20.47 -22.92 -7.50
N GLN A 500 21.66 -23.44 -7.79
CA GLN A 500 22.37 -24.29 -6.84
C GLN A 500 23.11 -23.48 -5.77
N GLN A 501 23.57 -22.28 -6.12
CA GLN A 501 24.34 -21.41 -5.24
C GLN A 501 23.98 -19.95 -5.48
N ILE A 502 24.05 -19.15 -4.41
CA ILE A 502 23.89 -17.69 -4.47
C ILE A 502 25.00 -17.00 -3.69
N THR A 503 25.35 -15.78 -4.07
CA THR A 503 26.23 -14.90 -3.30
C THR A 503 25.46 -13.70 -2.76
N VAL A 504 25.67 -13.37 -1.48
CA VAL A 504 25.13 -12.15 -0.87
C VAL A 504 25.85 -10.92 -1.42
N ILE A 505 25.10 -9.93 -1.91
CA ILE A 505 25.67 -8.68 -2.48
C ILE A 505 25.23 -7.42 -1.74
N ASN A 506 24.28 -7.51 -0.80
CA ASN A 506 23.87 -6.36 0.01
C ASN A 506 25.01 -5.94 0.96
N PRO A 507 25.43 -4.65 1.00
CA PRO A 507 26.54 -4.20 1.85
C PRO A 507 26.34 -4.44 3.36
N THR A 508 25.08 -4.46 3.81
CA THR A 508 24.71 -4.77 5.21
C THR A 508 24.41 -6.25 5.44
N GLY A 509 24.74 -7.11 4.47
CA GLY A 509 24.42 -8.53 4.50
C GLY A 509 22.93 -8.82 4.26
N VAL A 510 22.54 -10.07 4.41
CA VAL A 510 21.14 -10.52 4.41
C VAL A 510 20.96 -11.47 5.58
N TYR A 511 19.77 -11.52 6.15
CA TYR A 511 19.49 -12.46 7.22
C TYR A 511 19.04 -13.81 6.64
N GLU A 512 19.50 -14.88 7.29
CA GLU A 512 18.94 -16.22 7.21
C GLU A 512 17.79 -16.33 8.22
N TYR A 513 16.75 -17.09 7.89
CA TYR A 513 15.50 -17.18 8.65
C TYR A 513 15.02 -18.62 8.74
N THR A 514 14.39 -19.03 9.82
CA THR A 514 13.81 -20.38 9.92
C THR A 514 12.58 -20.54 9.03
N ASN A 515 11.80 -19.49 8.83
CA ASN A 515 10.49 -19.57 8.16
C ASN A 515 10.46 -18.90 6.77
N LYS A 516 9.64 -19.44 5.85
CA LYS A 516 9.50 -18.96 4.47
C LYS A 516 9.00 -17.52 4.32
N ASN A 517 8.25 -17.03 5.30
CA ASN A 517 7.80 -15.63 5.37
C ASN A 517 8.92 -14.67 5.83
N LEU A 518 10.16 -15.16 6.03
CA LEU A 518 11.31 -14.45 6.59
C LEU A 518 11.09 -14.00 8.05
N THR A 519 10.48 -14.88 8.85
CA THR A 519 10.41 -14.77 10.31
C THR A 519 11.36 -15.79 10.95
N GLY A 520 11.65 -15.64 12.24
CA GLY A 520 12.64 -16.48 12.94
C GLY A 520 14.06 -16.22 12.44
N LYS A 521 14.53 -14.97 12.57
CA LYS A 521 15.86 -14.54 12.13
C LYS A 521 16.94 -15.36 12.84
N VAL A 522 17.82 -15.99 12.07
CA VAL A 522 18.89 -16.87 12.57
C VAL A 522 20.21 -16.11 12.69
N LYS A 523 20.75 -15.65 11.57
CA LYS A 523 22.03 -14.92 11.53
C LYS A 523 22.12 -13.99 10.34
N ASN A 524 22.91 -12.93 10.49
CA ASN A 524 23.26 -12.07 9.36
C ASN A 524 24.38 -12.72 8.54
N VAL A 525 24.07 -13.07 7.31
CA VAL A 525 25.02 -13.52 6.31
C VAL A 525 25.65 -12.30 5.65
N LYS A 526 26.96 -12.14 5.83
CA LYS A 526 27.71 -10.95 5.39
C LYS A 526 27.79 -10.87 3.86
N GLN A 527 28.02 -9.66 3.36
CA GLN A 527 28.29 -9.43 1.94
C GLN A 527 29.44 -10.32 1.47
N GLY A 528 29.21 -11.01 0.37
CA GLY A 528 30.20 -11.85 -0.27
C GLY A 528 30.17 -13.33 0.10
N THR A 529 29.41 -13.71 1.12
CA THR A 529 29.22 -15.12 1.45
C THR A 529 28.46 -15.83 0.33
N THR A 530 29.01 -16.95 -0.14
CA THR A 530 28.32 -17.88 -1.04
C THR A 530 27.57 -18.92 -0.22
N LEU A 531 26.30 -19.15 -0.55
CA LEU A 531 25.44 -20.13 0.07
C LEU A 531 25.00 -21.16 -0.95
N LYS A 532 25.00 -22.43 -0.57
CA LYS A 532 24.32 -23.50 -1.31
C LYS A 532 22.83 -23.41 -0.99
N VAL A 533 21.99 -23.52 -2.01
CA VAL A 533 20.54 -23.46 -1.87
C VAL A 533 19.92 -24.65 -2.58
N THR A 534 18.88 -25.21 -1.97
CA THR A 534 18.27 -26.47 -2.41
C THR A 534 17.08 -26.22 -3.32
N LYS A 535 16.21 -25.29 -2.94
CA LYS A 535 15.04 -24.90 -3.74
C LYS A 535 14.74 -23.41 -3.63
N ILE A 536 14.00 -22.91 -4.61
CA ILE A 536 13.35 -21.61 -4.51
C ILE A 536 11.88 -21.84 -4.18
N ILE A 537 11.35 -21.06 -3.25
CA ILE A 537 9.95 -21.12 -2.85
C ILE A 537 9.31 -19.75 -3.02
N ARG A 538 8.02 -19.76 -3.34
CA ARG A 538 7.20 -18.56 -3.42
C ARG A 538 6.52 -18.29 -2.07
N HIS A 539 6.40 -17.01 -1.75
CA HIS A 539 5.61 -16.53 -0.63
C HIS A 539 4.93 -15.23 -1.08
N ASN A 540 3.62 -15.32 -1.36
CA ASN A 540 2.83 -14.29 -2.03
C ASN A 540 3.49 -13.85 -3.34
N LEU A 541 3.76 -12.56 -3.54
CA LEU A 541 4.36 -12.01 -4.76
C LEU A 541 5.89 -12.03 -4.79
N THR A 542 6.52 -12.75 -3.85
CA THR A 542 7.97 -12.74 -3.65
C THR A 542 8.53 -14.15 -3.54
N THR A 543 9.86 -14.31 -3.66
CA THR A 543 10.51 -15.63 -3.55
C THR A 543 11.64 -15.65 -2.53
N ARG A 544 11.91 -16.84 -1.97
CA ARG A 544 13.01 -17.17 -1.04
C ARG A 544 13.79 -18.36 -1.56
N TYR A 545 15.07 -18.42 -1.25
CA TYR A 545 15.83 -19.65 -1.37
C TYR A 545 15.79 -20.40 -0.06
N GLN A 546 15.54 -21.70 -0.11
CA GLN A 546 15.77 -22.61 1.00
C GLN A 546 17.23 -23.08 0.98
N LEU A 547 17.86 -23.10 2.15
CA LEU A 547 19.20 -23.61 2.40
C LEU A 547 19.13 -25.11 2.76
N ALA A 548 20.27 -25.80 2.78
CA ALA A 548 20.33 -27.24 3.09
C ALA A 548 19.83 -27.57 4.50
N ASN A 549 19.94 -26.63 5.45
CA ASN A 549 19.42 -26.76 6.81
C ASN A 549 17.92 -26.42 6.93
N GLY A 550 17.20 -26.29 5.82
CA GLY A 550 15.77 -25.97 5.80
C GLY A 550 15.44 -24.49 5.97
N HIS A 551 16.41 -23.65 6.35
CA HIS A 551 16.23 -22.21 6.53
C HIS A 551 16.06 -21.46 5.20
N TYR A 552 15.65 -20.21 5.27
CA TYR A 552 15.31 -19.38 4.14
C TYR A 552 16.12 -18.08 4.09
N ILE A 553 16.39 -17.65 2.87
CA ILE A 553 17.02 -16.36 2.57
C ILE A 553 16.31 -15.69 1.41
N THR A 554 16.36 -14.36 1.35
CA THR A 554 15.63 -13.60 0.32
C THR A 554 16.02 -14.00 -1.11
N GLY A 555 15.04 -14.15 -1.99
CA GLY A 555 15.24 -14.29 -3.44
C GLY A 555 15.40 -12.96 -4.16
N ASN A 556 15.51 -11.83 -3.44
CA ASN A 556 15.62 -10.50 -4.02
C ASN A 556 16.97 -10.31 -4.72
N ARG A 557 16.92 -10.06 -6.04
CA ARG A 557 18.07 -9.91 -6.93
C ARG A 557 18.94 -8.71 -6.58
N LYS A 558 18.46 -7.72 -5.82
CA LYS A 558 19.28 -6.59 -5.33
C LYS A 558 20.09 -6.94 -4.10
N LEU A 559 19.74 -8.02 -3.40
CA LEU A 559 20.36 -8.44 -2.15
C LEU A 559 21.23 -9.68 -2.31
N VAL A 560 20.87 -10.55 -3.26
CA VAL A 560 21.63 -11.74 -3.64
C VAL A 560 21.82 -11.84 -5.16
N THR A 561 22.83 -12.58 -5.60
CA THR A 561 23.06 -12.91 -7.00
C THR A 561 23.31 -14.40 -7.18
N ASN A 562 22.88 -14.94 -8.33
CA ASN A 562 23.13 -16.33 -8.71
C ASN A 562 24.63 -16.60 -8.83
N GLY A 563 25.06 -17.76 -8.34
CA GLY A 563 26.40 -18.29 -8.45
C GLY A 563 27.39 -17.65 -7.48
N LYS A 564 28.65 -18.06 -7.64
CA LYS A 564 29.80 -17.48 -6.93
C LYS A 564 30.17 -16.14 -7.56
N THR A 565 30.37 -15.12 -6.75
CA THR A 565 30.88 -13.81 -7.21
C THR A 565 32.16 -13.48 -6.46
N LYS A 566 33.24 -13.14 -7.17
CA LYS A 566 34.50 -12.68 -6.56
C LYS A 566 34.27 -11.39 -5.77
N GLN A 567 34.76 -11.35 -4.54
CA GLN A 567 34.55 -10.24 -3.61
C GLN A 567 35.88 -9.60 -3.24
N PRO A 568 35.95 -8.26 -3.16
CA PRO A 568 37.15 -7.59 -2.69
C PRO A 568 37.31 -7.83 -1.18
N GLN A 569 38.35 -8.58 -0.79
CA GLN A 569 38.65 -8.85 0.63
C GLN A 569 39.77 -7.94 1.14
N LYS A 570 40.78 -7.70 0.31
CA LYS A 570 41.89 -6.79 0.58
C LYS A 570 42.14 -5.90 -0.61
N ILE A 571 42.68 -4.72 -0.36
CA ILE A 571 43.19 -3.84 -1.41
C ILE A 571 44.60 -3.36 -1.07
N LYS A 572 45.45 -3.20 -2.09
CA LYS A 572 46.72 -2.47 -2.00
C LYS A 572 46.58 -1.13 -2.70
N VAL A 573 46.98 -0.07 -2.01
CA VAL A 573 46.97 1.30 -2.53
C VAL A 573 48.11 1.48 -3.53
N LYS A 574 47.80 1.94 -4.75
CA LYS A 574 48.76 2.15 -5.86
C LYS A 574 49.26 3.58 -5.97
N LYS A 575 48.45 4.54 -5.53
CA LYS A 575 48.74 5.97 -5.45
C LYS A 575 48.18 6.50 -4.13
N THR A 576 48.77 7.53 -3.55
CA THR A 576 48.25 8.14 -2.32
C THR A 576 46.77 8.51 -2.50
N ILE A 577 45.92 8.12 -1.53
CA ILE A 577 44.48 8.38 -1.51
C ILE A 577 44.04 8.94 -0.15
N TYR A 578 42.80 9.42 -0.07
CA TYR A 578 42.18 9.79 1.19
C TYR A 578 41.11 8.77 1.61
N ARG A 579 40.97 8.60 2.92
CA ARG A 579 39.80 7.99 3.57
C ARG A 579 38.78 9.06 3.89
N TYR A 580 37.50 8.73 3.72
CA TYR A 580 36.39 9.65 3.93
C TYR A 580 35.39 9.10 4.95
N ASN A 581 34.67 9.99 5.60
CA ASN A 581 33.67 9.62 6.61
C ASN A 581 32.43 8.92 6.03
N ASN A 582 32.09 9.17 4.76
CA ASN A 582 30.90 8.60 4.12
C ASN A 582 31.16 8.18 2.66
N VAL A 583 30.22 7.41 2.11
CA VAL A 583 30.31 6.84 0.75
C VAL A 583 30.36 7.90 -0.37
N ASN A 584 29.82 9.11 -0.11
CA ASN A 584 29.83 10.22 -1.05
C ASN A 584 31.07 11.11 -0.92
N PHE A 585 32.02 10.74 -0.05
CA PHE A 585 33.26 11.46 0.19
C PHE A 585 33.09 12.88 0.76
N GLY A 586 32.16 13.05 1.71
CA GLY A 586 31.87 14.36 2.31
C GLY A 586 33.07 15.02 3.01
N LYS A 587 33.76 14.31 3.93
CA LYS A 587 34.92 14.86 4.66
C LYS A 587 36.11 13.90 4.58
N ARG A 588 37.29 14.43 4.23
CA ARG A 588 38.56 13.70 4.31
C ARG A 588 38.90 13.48 5.80
N THR A 589 39.23 12.26 6.15
CA THR A 589 39.52 11.86 7.55
C THR A 589 40.95 11.39 7.74
N LYS A 590 41.59 10.84 6.71
CA LYS A 590 42.97 10.36 6.79
C LYS A 590 43.61 10.27 5.41
N LEU A 591 44.87 10.66 5.29
CA LEU A 591 45.71 10.37 4.12
C LEU A 591 46.23 8.92 4.22
N ILE A 592 46.18 8.18 3.11
CA ILE A 592 46.65 6.80 3.02
C ILE A 592 47.71 6.73 1.92
N LYS A 593 48.93 6.35 2.31
CA LYS A 593 50.11 6.31 1.43
C LYS A 593 50.03 5.16 0.42
N LYS A 594 50.78 5.31 -0.69
CA LYS A 594 51.03 4.21 -1.65
C LYS A 594 51.62 3.00 -0.91
N GLY A 595 51.25 1.80 -1.34
CA GLY A 595 51.73 0.54 -0.80
C GLY A 595 50.89 -0.02 0.36
N THR A 596 50.12 0.83 1.06
CA THR A 596 49.29 0.38 2.20
C THR A 596 48.29 -0.69 1.78
N VAL A 597 48.23 -1.78 2.55
CA VAL A 597 47.24 -2.85 2.39
C VAL A 597 46.11 -2.64 3.39
N LEU A 598 44.87 -2.66 2.92
CA LEU A 598 43.68 -2.46 3.76
C LEU A 598 42.70 -3.61 3.58
N LYS A 599 42.12 -4.06 4.69
CA LYS A 599 41.00 -5.01 4.70
C LYS A 599 39.73 -4.28 4.29
N VAL A 600 39.02 -4.84 3.31
CA VAL A 600 37.70 -4.37 2.88
C VAL A 600 36.66 -5.02 3.78
N LYS A 601 35.84 -4.20 4.44
CA LYS A 601 34.71 -4.65 5.26
C LYS A 601 33.47 -4.94 4.41
N SER A 602 33.21 -4.07 3.44
CA SER A 602 32.11 -4.17 2.48
C SER A 602 32.41 -3.28 1.28
N TRP A 603 31.63 -3.41 0.21
CA TRP A 603 31.60 -2.49 -0.91
C TRP A 603 30.19 -1.98 -1.17
N THR A 604 30.08 -0.73 -1.61
CA THR A 604 28.80 -0.09 -1.96
C THR A 604 29.05 0.98 -3.03
N TYR A 605 28.06 1.80 -3.37
CA TYR A 605 28.19 2.86 -4.35
C TYR A 605 27.77 4.22 -3.78
N SER A 606 28.45 5.27 -4.22
CA SER A 606 28.03 6.66 -4.00
C SER A 606 26.68 6.94 -4.67
N ASP A 607 26.06 8.06 -4.28
CA ASP A 607 24.83 8.60 -4.89
C ASP A 607 23.69 7.57 -4.94
N ARG A 608 23.61 6.70 -3.92
CA ARG A 608 22.68 5.56 -3.85
C ARG A 608 21.26 5.91 -4.26
N TYR A 609 20.72 7.01 -3.72
CA TYR A 609 19.34 7.45 -3.92
C TYR A 609 19.16 8.49 -5.04
N SER A 610 20.23 8.90 -5.73
CA SER A 610 20.11 9.89 -6.81
C SER A 610 19.44 9.28 -8.04
N ALA A 611 18.35 9.84 -8.52
CA ALA A 611 17.73 9.43 -9.79
C ALA A 611 18.59 9.80 -11.03
N LYS A 612 19.54 10.74 -10.88
CA LYS A 612 20.32 11.32 -11.99
C LYS A 612 21.71 10.69 -12.17
N LYS A 613 22.38 10.33 -11.07
CA LYS A 613 23.77 9.81 -11.09
C LYS A 613 23.85 8.30 -11.05
N HIS A 614 24.74 7.68 -11.83
CA HIS A 614 24.96 6.23 -11.80
C HIS A 614 25.45 5.75 -10.41
N GLY A 615 26.39 6.49 -9.81
CA GLY A 615 27.07 6.13 -8.57
C GLY A 615 28.38 5.38 -8.83
N THR A 616 29.39 5.65 -8.01
CA THR A 616 30.74 5.06 -8.14
C THR A 616 31.00 4.09 -7.00
N MET A 617 31.60 2.94 -7.30
CA MET A 617 31.90 1.94 -6.27
C MET A 617 32.90 2.50 -5.24
N ARG A 618 32.69 2.14 -3.98
CA ARG A 618 33.49 2.51 -2.81
C ARG A 618 33.72 1.29 -1.94
N TYR A 619 34.91 1.19 -1.36
CA TYR A 619 35.21 0.20 -0.34
C TYR A 619 35.05 0.83 1.03
N GLN A 620 34.35 0.13 1.91
CA GLN A 620 34.34 0.43 3.33
C GLN A 620 35.54 -0.26 3.97
N VAL A 621 36.36 0.50 4.69
CA VAL A 621 37.52 0.03 5.44
C VAL A 621 37.38 0.47 6.90
N ALA A 622 38.34 0.12 7.76
CA ALA A 622 38.35 0.62 9.12
C ALA A 622 38.38 2.17 9.15
N GLY A 623 37.39 2.76 9.83
CA GLY A 623 37.26 4.20 10.02
C GLY A 623 36.75 5.00 8.81
N GLY A 624 36.22 4.38 7.76
CA GLY A 624 35.56 5.11 6.69
C GLY A 624 35.53 4.42 5.32
N TYR A 625 35.46 5.24 4.27
CA TYR A 625 35.35 4.81 2.88
C TYR A 625 36.54 5.29 2.05
N ILE A 626 36.94 4.48 1.08
CA ILE A 626 38.01 4.80 0.12
C ILE A 626 37.55 4.53 -1.32
N THR A 627 38.35 4.98 -2.29
CA THR A 627 38.06 4.79 -3.71
C THR A 627 38.21 3.31 -4.09
N ALA A 628 37.28 2.80 -4.90
CA ALA A 628 37.41 1.50 -5.55
C ALA A 628 38.00 1.60 -6.97
N ASN A 629 38.43 2.80 -7.40
CA ASN A 629 38.97 3.01 -8.74
C ASN A 629 40.28 2.23 -8.92
N ASN A 630 40.30 1.34 -9.90
CA ASN A 630 41.42 0.47 -10.18
C ASN A 630 42.71 1.22 -10.54
N LYS A 631 42.69 2.50 -10.90
CA LYS A 631 43.90 3.32 -11.09
C LYS A 631 44.62 3.62 -9.77
N TYR A 632 43.87 3.65 -8.66
CA TYR A 632 44.37 4.02 -7.33
C TYR A 632 44.53 2.84 -6.38
N VAL A 633 43.79 1.75 -6.60
CA VAL A 633 43.84 0.56 -5.73
C VAL A 633 43.84 -0.72 -6.57
N LYS A 634 44.49 -1.78 -6.07
CA LYS A 634 44.44 -3.14 -6.63
C LYS A 634 43.74 -4.05 -5.64
N VAL A 635 42.75 -4.81 -6.09
CA VAL A 635 42.03 -5.81 -5.28
C VAL A 635 42.84 -7.11 -5.24
N TYR A 636 42.83 -7.77 -4.08
CA TYR A 636 43.42 -9.08 -3.83
C TYR A 636 42.35 -10.03 -3.32
#